data_AF-A0A9E1M6K2-F1
#
_entry.id   AF-A0A9E1M6K2-F1
#
_cell.length_a   1.000
_cell.length_b   1.000
_cell.length_c   1.000
_cell.angle_alpha   90.00
_cell.angle_beta   90.00
_cell.angle_gamma   90.00
#
_symmetry.space_group_name_H-M   'P 1'
#
loop_
_entity.id
_entity.type
_entity.pdbx_description
1 polymer ?
#
loop_
_entity_poly.entity_id
_entity_poly.type
_entity_poly.pdbx_seq_one_letter_code
_entity_poly.pdbx_strand_id
1 'polypeptide(L)'
;MRIALTGNPNSGKTTMYNALTGRNEKIGNWAGVTVDRKESPIKKDHYDGAKELIAVDLPGAYSMSPFTSEESITSGYVKNEHPDAIINIVDATNLSRSLFFTTQLLELGIPVIVALNKNDINEKKGTQINEVLLSEKLGCPVIKTTSTTDTGLKDVVAAAVELEGKGQVPPYVQGNINLHDKTEVEAADRKRFDFVNGIVKEVEVRKVQTKEKTKGDAIDKVLTNPVSGLIIFAAIMYLVFFISQSTLGTYLADILTGWIETFQEWVGGLLENANPFLYALLVDGIIGGVGAVVGFLPLVMVMYFLIALLEDCGYMARATVVLDPIFKRVGLSGKSVIPMIIGTGCGIPAIMACRTIRNERERRTTAMLATFMPCGAKLPVIALFTGAFFPESKWVGPVMYFVGILLILLGALLVKAVTGMKYRKSFFIIELPEYKVPSLKIGVLSMLNRGKAYIKKAGTVILVCNTVVQIMQSFNWHFEAIEEGAENTSILASIAGPFAVLLVPVVGIAAWQLAAAAITGFIAKENVVGTIATVYAITNFIDPDELELIGSGNAVATAMGITKVAALAYLMFNLYTPPCFAALGAMNSEMQSGKWLFAGICLQLATGFTVGFLVYQIGTLITTGSLGAGFVGGLIAVLVFAAVIVTLIMRANRAIDTEYQLD
;
A
#
# COMPACT_ATOMS: atom_id res chain seq x y z
N MET A 1 -14.40 -29.99 -24.05
CA MET A 1 -15.23 -28.79 -23.86
C MET A 1 -14.60 -27.97 -22.74
N ARG A 2 -14.29 -26.68 -22.99
CA ARG A 2 -13.75 -25.75 -22.00
C ARG A 2 -14.89 -24.96 -21.38
N ILE A 3 -15.05 -25.11 -20.07
CA ILE A 3 -16.09 -24.43 -19.30
C ILE A 3 -15.39 -23.39 -18.42
N ALA A 4 -15.66 -22.11 -18.67
CA ALA A 4 -15.11 -21.02 -17.89
C ALA A 4 -15.95 -20.78 -16.62
N LEU A 5 -15.32 -20.86 -15.45
CA LEU A 5 -15.95 -20.50 -14.17
C LEU A 5 -15.61 -19.06 -13.83
N THR A 6 -16.63 -18.21 -13.73
CA THR A 6 -16.47 -16.80 -13.37
C THR A 6 -17.56 -16.35 -12.40
N GLY A 7 -17.41 -15.19 -11.80
CA GLY A 7 -18.37 -14.63 -10.85
C GLY A 7 -17.75 -13.55 -10.00
N ASN A 8 -18.55 -12.93 -9.13
CA ASN A 8 -18.02 -11.92 -8.22
C ASN A 8 -17.00 -12.51 -7.23
N PRO A 9 -16.05 -11.70 -6.76
CA PRO A 9 -15.23 -12.06 -5.60
C PRO A 9 -16.10 -12.49 -4.41
N ASN A 10 -15.66 -13.53 -3.70
CA ASN A 10 -16.38 -14.14 -2.57
C ASN A 10 -17.74 -14.79 -2.91
N SER A 11 -18.10 -15.00 -4.18
CA SER A 11 -19.34 -15.72 -4.55
C SER A 11 -19.29 -17.24 -4.30
N GLY A 12 -18.13 -17.77 -3.88
CA GLY A 12 -17.92 -19.22 -3.67
C GLY A 12 -17.28 -19.94 -4.87
N LYS A 13 -16.82 -19.21 -5.88
CA LYS A 13 -16.14 -19.74 -7.09
C LYS A 13 -15.01 -20.73 -6.78
N THR A 14 -14.04 -20.37 -5.93
CA THR A 14 -12.91 -21.27 -5.60
C THR A 14 -13.38 -22.55 -4.89
N THR A 15 -14.40 -22.44 -4.03
CA THR A 15 -15.01 -23.59 -3.38
C THR A 15 -15.69 -24.52 -4.40
N MET A 16 -16.44 -23.95 -5.34
CA MET A 16 -17.07 -24.71 -6.43
C MET A 16 -16.04 -25.37 -7.35
N TYR A 17 -15.00 -24.65 -7.75
CA TYR A 17 -13.91 -25.16 -8.57
C TYR A 17 -13.21 -26.36 -7.90
N ASN A 18 -12.92 -26.26 -6.61
CA ASN A 18 -12.33 -27.35 -5.83
C ASN A 18 -13.27 -28.55 -5.71
N ALA A 19 -14.57 -28.34 -5.54
CA ALA A 19 -15.56 -29.41 -5.50
C ALA A 19 -15.58 -30.19 -6.83
N LEU A 20 -15.69 -29.47 -7.96
CA LEU A 20 -15.78 -30.04 -9.31
C LEU A 20 -14.49 -30.76 -9.76
N THR A 21 -13.31 -30.26 -9.36
CA THR A 21 -12.01 -30.77 -9.83
C THR A 21 -11.31 -31.68 -8.83
N GLY A 22 -11.68 -31.62 -7.54
CA GLY A 22 -11.01 -32.32 -6.45
C GLY A 22 -9.67 -31.75 -6.02
N ARG A 23 -9.29 -30.57 -6.52
CA ARG A 23 -8.08 -29.89 -6.08
C ARG A 23 -8.30 -29.16 -4.76
N ASN A 24 -7.22 -28.97 -4.00
CA ASN A 24 -7.20 -28.16 -2.78
C ASN A 24 -6.59 -26.78 -3.07
N GLU A 25 -7.14 -26.07 -4.05
CA GLU A 25 -6.66 -24.73 -4.38
C GLU A 25 -7.05 -23.75 -3.27
N LYS A 26 -6.08 -22.96 -2.81
CA LYS A 26 -6.34 -21.83 -1.91
C LYS A 26 -6.70 -20.59 -2.72
N ILE A 27 -7.40 -19.65 -2.08
CA ILE A 27 -7.60 -18.29 -2.62
C ILE A 27 -6.21 -17.68 -2.83
N GLY A 28 -5.73 -17.71 -4.07
CA GLY A 28 -4.42 -17.22 -4.47
C GLY A 28 -4.56 -15.92 -5.26
N ASN A 29 -3.68 -14.97 -4.98
CA ASN A 29 -3.62 -13.69 -5.69
C ASN A 29 -3.10 -13.90 -7.12
N TRP A 30 -3.89 -13.50 -8.12
CA TRP A 30 -3.49 -13.37 -9.53
C TRP A 30 -2.60 -12.12 -9.77
N ALA A 31 -1.84 -11.68 -8.77
CA ALA A 31 -1.03 -10.47 -8.84
C ALA A 31 0.38 -10.77 -9.40
N GLY A 32 0.57 -10.51 -10.70
CA GLY A 32 1.88 -10.30 -11.31
C GLY A 32 2.76 -11.52 -11.54
N VAL A 33 2.18 -12.63 -11.99
CA VAL A 33 2.92 -13.71 -12.66
C VAL A 33 2.35 -13.94 -14.05
N THR A 34 3.20 -14.35 -14.98
CA THR A 34 2.80 -14.96 -16.27
C THR A 34 1.66 -15.92 -16.00
N VAL A 35 0.52 -15.66 -16.64
CA VAL A 35 -0.77 -16.30 -16.36
C VAL A 35 -0.64 -17.81 -16.63
N ASP A 36 -0.26 -18.59 -15.61
CA ASP A 36 -0.45 -20.04 -15.65
C ASP A 36 -1.96 -20.28 -15.60
N ARG A 37 -2.50 -20.65 -16.75
CA ARG A 37 -3.92 -20.94 -16.95
C ARG A 37 -4.30 -22.09 -16.03
N LYS A 38 -5.22 -21.84 -15.09
CA LYS A 38 -5.73 -22.85 -14.17
C LYS A 38 -6.81 -23.67 -14.85
N GLU A 39 -6.36 -24.65 -15.60
CA GLU A 39 -7.21 -25.63 -16.29
C GLU A 39 -7.14 -26.96 -15.54
N SER A 40 -8.29 -27.59 -15.33
CA SER A 40 -8.36 -28.90 -14.67
C SER A 40 -9.53 -29.72 -15.22
N PRO A 41 -9.37 -31.04 -15.39
CA PRO A 41 -10.49 -31.88 -15.77
C PRO A 41 -11.53 -31.91 -14.64
N ILE A 42 -12.81 -31.86 -15.01
CA ILE A 42 -13.92 -32.08 -14.07
C ILE A 42 -13.98 -33.57 -13.71
N LYS A 43 -14.24 -33.89 -12.43
CA LYS A 43 -14.40 -35.29 -12.00
C LYS A 43 -15.58 -35.95 -12.72
N LYS A 44 -15.39 -37.23 -13.07
CA LYS A 44 -16.42 -38.07 -13.67
C LYS A 44 -17.68 -38.19 -12.81
N ASP A 45 -17.56 -38.11 -11.48
CA ASP A 45 -18.71 -38.16 -10.57
C ASP A 45 -19.73 -37.04 -10.82
N HIS A 46 -19.32 -35.94 -11.45
CA HIS A 46 -20.20 -34.80 -11.79
C HIS A 46 -20.63 -34.80 -13.26
N TYR A 47 -20.18 -35.76 -14.08
CA TYR A 47 -20.56 -35.92 -15.48
C TYR A 47 -20.25 -37.34 -16.00
N ASP A 48 -21.29 -38.10 -16.33
CA ASP A 48 -21.21 -39.49 -16.80
C ASP A 48 -21.02 -39.63 -18.33
N GLY A 49 -20.82 -38.52 -19.06
CA GLY A 49 -20.67 -38.56 -20.52
C GLY A 49 -19.25 -38.87 -21.00
N ALA A 50 -19.13 -39.29 -22.26
CA ALA A 50 -17.85 -39.68 -22.87
C ALA A 50 -16.89 -38.50 -23.18
N LYS A 51 -17.36 -37.25 -23.05
CA LYS A 51 -16.64 -36.05 -23.47
C LYS A 51 -15.78 -35.50 -22.33
N GLU A 52 -14.54 -35.16 -22.62
CA GLU A 52 -13.66 -34.53 -21.63
C GLU A 52 -14.07 -33.07 -21.37
N LEU A 53 -14.37 -32.76 -20.11
CA LEU A 53 -14.74 -31.43 -19.65
C LEU A 53 -13.57 -30.81 -18.88
N ILE A 54 -13.13 -29.63 -19.32
CA ILE A 54 -12.04 -28.88 -18.71
C ILE A 54 -12.65 -27.65 -18.04
N ALA A 55 -12.54 -27.57 -16.71
CA ALA A 55 -12.89 -26.39 -15.95
C ALA A 55 -11.73 -25.38 -15.98
N VAL A 56 -12.04 -24.14 -16.33
CA VAL A 56 -11.09 -23.02 -16.30
C VAL A 56 -11.50 -22.04 -15.21
N ASP A 57 -10.68 -21.87 -14.18
CA ASP A 57 -10.95 -20.91 -13.11
C ASP A 57 -10.56 -19.50 -13.55
N LEU A 58 -11.53 -18.64 -13.86
CA LEU A 58 -11.27 -17.23 -14.13
C LEU A 58 -11.19 -16.43 -12.83
N PRO A 59 -10.38 -15.35 -12.77
CA PRO A 59 -10.38 -14.45 -11.63
C PRO A 59 -11.78 -13.88 -11.34
N GLY A 60 -12.08 -13.67 -10.06
CA GLY A 60 -13.35 -13.06 -9.68
C GLY A 60 -13.43 -11.63 -10.17
N ALA A 61 -14.52 -11.28 -10.86
CA ALA A 61 -14.71 -9.99 -11.52
C ALA A 61 -16.05 -9.37 -11.13
N TYR A 62 -16.11 -8.04 -11.03
CA TYR A 62 -17.38 -7.32 -10.86
C TYR A 62 -17.93 -6.80 -12.19
N SER A 63 -17.06 -6.67 -13.20
CA SER A 63 -17.43 -6.24 -14.53
C SER A 63 -16.52 -6.88 -15.58
N MET A 64 -16.97 -6.89 -16.83
CA MET A 64 -16.16 -7.23 -18.02
C MET A 64 -15.23 -6.09 -18.46
N SER A 65 -15.32 -4.95 -17.77
CA SER A 65 -14.45 -3.82 -18.00
C SER A 65 -13.11 -4.03 -17.30
N PRO A 66 -11.96 -3.84 -17.98
CA PRO A 66 -10.65 -4.20 -17.43
C PRO A 66 -10.15 -3.14 -16.43
N PHE A 67 -10.83 -2.97 -15.29
CA PHE A 67 -10.42 -2.01 -14.25
C PHE A 67 -9.43 -2.61 -13.25
N THR A 68 -9.47 -3.92 -13.07
CA THR A 68 -8.53 -4.68 -12.24
C THR A 68 -7.77 -5.68 -13.11
N SER A 69 -6.61 -6.14 -12.64
CA SER A 69 -5.88 -7.21 -13.33
C SER A 69 -6.74 -8.48 -13.48
N GLU A 70 -7.57 -8.76 -12.47
CA GLU A 70 -8.55 -9.85 -12.46
C GLU A 70 -9.58 -9.68 -13.60
N GLU A 71 -10.20 -8.52 -13.71
CA GLU A 71 -11.18 -8.25 -14.78
C GLU A 71 -10.54 -8.22 -16.17
N SER A 72 -9.30 -7.73 -16.30
CA SER A 72 -8.57 -7.76 -17.57
C SER A 72 -8.24 -9.18 -18.02
N ILE A 73 -7.89 -10.07 -17.09
CA ILE A 73 -7.64 -11.49 -17.39
C ILE A 73 -8.95 -12.18 -17.77
N THR A 74 -10.03 -11.98 -16.99
CA THR A 74 -11.34 -12.56 -17.29
C THR A 74 -11.87 -12.08 -18.65
N SER A 75 -11.80 -10.77 -18.93
CA SER A 75 -12.24 -10.17 -20.19
C SER A 75 -11.39 -10.63 -21.37
N GLY A 76 -10.06 -10.64 -21.21
CA GLY A 76 -9.12 -11.09 -22.24
C GLY A 76 -9.28 -12.58 -22.56
N TYR A 77 -9.46 -13.43 -21.55
CA TYR A 77 -9.69 -14.86 -21.75
C TYR A 77 -10.98 -15.11 -22.52
N VAL A 78 -12.11 -14.55 -22.07
CA VAL A 78 -13.41 -14.82 -22.70
C VAL A 78 -13.46 -14.30 -24.14
N LYS A 79 -12.77 -13.18 -24.44
CA LYS A 79 -12.68 -12.61 -25.79
C LYS A 79 -11.73 -13.35 -26.73
N ASN A 80 -10.60 -13.84 -26.24
CA ASN A 80 -9.54 -14.39 -27.10
C ASN A 80 -9.60 -15.91 -27.20
N GLU A 81 -10.01 -16.60 -26.13
CA GLU A 81 -9.99 -18.06 -26.05
C GLU A 81 -11.34 -18.72 -26.35
N HIS A 82 -12.41 -17.91 -26.45
CA HIS A 82 -13.77 -18.33 -26.80
C HIS A 82 -14.20 -19.64 -26.11
N PRO A 83 -14.42 -19.65 -24.78
CA PRO A 83 -14.86 -20.85 -24.08
C PRO A 83 -16.20 -21.37 -24.61
N ASP A 84 -16.41 -22.68 -24.56
CA ASP A 84 -17.61 -23.33 -25.09
C ASP A 84 -18.87 -23.00 -24.26
N ALA A 85 -18.69 -22.77 -22.95
CA ALA A 85 -19.74 -22.31 -22.04
C ALA A 85 -19.14 -21.57 -20.83
N ILE A 86 -19.95 -20.73 -20.20
CA ILE A 86 -19.61 -19.98 -18.99
C ILE A 86 -20.53 -20.42 -17.85
N ILE A 87 -19.96 -20.95 -16.77
CA ILE A 87 -20.66 -21.09 -15.49
C ILE A 87 -20.40 -19.80 -14.69
N ASN A 88 -21.46 -19.01 -14.51
CA ASN A 88 -21.43 -17.79 -13.73
C ASN A 88 -21.93 -18.06 -12.29
N ILE A 89 -21.02 -18.04 -11.32
CA ILE A 89 -21.32 -18.22 -9.90
C ILE A 89 -21.85 -16.91 -9.31
N VAL A 90 -23.15 -16.86 -9.08
CA VAL A 90 -23.92 -15.71 -8.56
C VAL A 90 -24.15 -15.88 -7.07
N ASP A 91 -23.83 -14.87 -6.26
CA ASP A 91 -24.10 -14.90 -4.82
C ASP A 91 -25.58 -14.60 -4.56
N ALA A 92 -26.33 -15.60 -4.09
CA ALA A 92 -27.75 -15.46 -3.81
C ALA A 92 -28.05 -14.40 -2.74
N THR A 93 -27.12 -14.13 -1.83
CA THR A 93 -27.29 -13.12 -0.77
C THR A 93 -27.18 -11.68 -1.27
N ASN A 94 -26.57 -11.48 -2.45
CA ASN A 94 -26.32 -10.17 -3.06
C ASN A 94 -26.69 -10.17 -4.56
N LEU A 95 -27.91 -10.59 -4.89
CA LEU A 95 -28.36 -10.86 -6.25
C LEU A 95 -28.17 -9.71 -7.25
N SER A 96 -28.60 -8.48 -6.91
CA SER A 96 -28.48 -7.30 -7.80
C SER A 96 -27.05 -7.04 -8.28
N ARG A 97 -26.07 -7.19 -7.38
CA ARG A 97 -24.66 -6.98 -7.73
C ARG A 97 -24.15 -8.04 -8.69
N SER A 98 -24.46 -9.31 -8.42
CA SER A 98 -24.02 -10.41 -9.26
C SER A 98 -24.68 -10.38 -10.63
N LEU A 99 -25.96 -10.02 -10.71
CA LEU A 99 -26.67 -9.89 -11.98
C LEU A 99 -26.14 -8.77 -12.87
N PHE A 100 -25.55 -7.70 -12.31
CA PHE A 100 -24.86 -6.69 -13.12
C PHE A 100 -23.77 -7.33 -13.98
N PHE A 101 -22.89 -8.12 -13.37
CA PHE A 101 -21.85 -8.84 -14.10
C PHE A 101 -22.43 -9.88 -15.05
N THR A 102 -23.47 -10.61 -14.63
CA THR A 102 -24.19 -11.59 -15.47
C THR A 102 -24.67 -10.98 -16.78
N THR A 103 -25.29 -9.79 -16.75
CA THR A 103 -25.78 -9.15 -17.99
C THR A 103 -24.67 -8.87 -19.00
N GLN A 104 -23.45 -8.58 -18.55
CA GLN A 104 -22.33 -8.33 -19.47
C GLN A 104 -21.76 -9.63 -20.03
N LEU A 105 -21.85 -10.75 -19.29
CA LEU A 105 -21.48 -12.07 -19.81
C LEU A 105 -22.47 -12.53 -20.88
N LEU A 106 -23.77 -12.30 -20.66
CA LEU A 106 -24.83 -12.65 -21.62
C LEU A 106 -24.68 -11.91 -22.96
N GLU A 107 -24.13 -10.69 -22.95
CA GLU A 107 -23.86 -9.89 -24.16
C GLU A 107 -22.73 -10.46 -25.04
N LEU A 108 -21.93 -11.39 -24.52
CA LEU A 108 -20.80 -11.98 -25.28
C LEU A 108 -21.25 -13.01 -26.31
N GLY A 109 -22.52 -13.41 -26.28
CA GLY A 109 -23.08 -14.43 -27.17
C GLY A 109 -22.66 -15.87 -26.86
N ILE A 110 -21.81 -16.07 -25.84
CA ILE A 110 -21.39 -17.39 -25.34
C ILE A 110 -22.46 -17.92 -24.38
N PRO A 111 -22.81 -19.22 -24.42
CA PRO A 111 -23.71 -19.85 -23.46
C PRO A 111 -23.35 -19.55 -22.01
N VAL A 112 -24.30 -19.00 -21.25
CA VAL A 112 -24.11 -18.73 -19.81
C VAL A 112 -25.05 -19.63 -19.00
N ILE A 113 -24.55 -20.13 -17.87
CA ILE A 113 -25.31 -20.90 -16.89
C ILE A 113 -25.12 -20.20 -15.55
N VAL A 114 -26.22 -19.80 -14.91
CA VAL A 114 -26.18 -19.14 -13.60
C VAL A 114 -26.22 -20.20 -12.51
N ALA A 115 -25.09 -20.38 -11.82
CA ALA A 115 -25.03 -21.14 -10.60
C ALA A 115 -25.33 -20.20 -9.42
N LEU A 116 -26.59 -20.18 -8.99
CA LEU A 116 -27.07 -19.37 -7.88
C LEU A 116 -26.58 -20.00 -6.57
N ASN A 117 -25.48 -19.50 -6.01
CA ASN A 117 -24.74 -20.11 -4.90
C ASN A 117 -25.10 -19.47 -3.55
N LYS A 118 -24.76 -20.16 -2.44
CA LYS A 118 -25.06 -19.75 -1.05
C LYS A 118 -26.55 -19.71 -0.70
N ASN A 119 -27.35 -20.60 -1.29
CA ASN A 119 -28.79 -20.67 -0.96
C ASN A 119 -29.04 -21.05 0.50
N ASP A 120 -28.14 -21.81 1.12
CA ASP A 120 -28.19 -22.16 2.54
C ASP A 120 -28.25 -20.92 3.47
N ILE A 121 -27.61 -19.81 3.08
CA ILE A 121 -27.64 -18.55 3.82
C ILE A 121 -28.96 -17.81 3.58
N ASN A 122 -29.49 -17.82 2.36
CA ASN A 122 -30.77 -17.17 2.04
C ASN A 122 -31.95 -17.86 2.72
N GLU A 123 -31.95 -19.20 2.75
CA GLU A 123 -32.97 -19.98 3.47
C GLU A 123 -32.98 -19.64 4.97
N LYS A 124 -31.80 -19.53 5.60
CA LYS A 124 -31.68 -19.08 7.00
C LYS A 124 -32.19 -17.67 7.22
N LYS A 125 -32.04 -16.77 6.24
CA LYS A 125 -32.52 -15.38 6.29
C LYS A 125 -34.01 -15.25 5.90
N GLY A 126 -34.64 -16.32 5.41
CA GLY A 126 -36.02 -16.30 4.92
C GLY A 126 -36.19 -15.51 3.62
N THR A 127 -35.13 -15.36 2.83
CA THR A 127 -35.18 -14.76 1.49
C THR A 127 -35.51 -15.85 0.46
N GLN A 128 -36.54 -15.63 -0.36
CA GLN A 128 -36.90 -16.53 -1.45
C GLN A 128 -36.56 -15.89 -2.79
N ILE A 129 -35.90 -16.66 -3.66
CA ILE A 129 -35.60 -16.28 -5.05
C ILE A 129 -36.32 -17.27 -5.94
N ASN A 130 -37.13 -16.77 -6.88
CA ASN A 130 -37.79 -17.56 -7.91
C ASN A 130 -36.82 -17.81 -9.08
N GLU A 131 -36.23 -19.00 -9.09
CA GLU A 131 -35.24 -19.45 -10.09
C GLU A 131 -35.83 -19.57 -11.49
N VAL A 132 -37.10 -19.98 -11.62
CA VAL A 132 -37.77 -20.18 -12.92
C VAL A 132 -37.96 -18.81 -13.58
N LEU A 133 -38.53 -17.87 -12.83
CA LEU A 133 -38.73 -16.50 -13.32
C LEU A 133 -37.40 -15.80 -13.62
N LEU A 134 -36.37 -16.03 -12.80
CA LEU A 134 -35.03 -15.47 -13.06
C LEU A 134 -34.41 -16.07 -14.34
N SER A 135 -34.59 -17.37 -14.57
CA SER A 135 -34.14 -18.05 -15.79
C SER A 135 -34.84 -17.49 -17.03
N GLU A 136 -36.16 -17.26 -16.97
CA GLU A 136 -36.93 -16.66 -18.06
C GLU A 136 -36.48 -15.23 -18.39
N LYS A 137 -36.26 -14.40 -17.36
CA LYS A 137 -35.85 -13.00 -17.53
C LYS A 137 -34.42 -12.84 -18.04
N LEU A 138 -33.52 -13.74 -17.65
CA LEU A 138 -32.13 -13.71 -18.10
C LEU A 138 -31.92 -14.41 -19.45
N GLY A 139 -32.84 -15.28 -19.85
CA GLY A 139 -32.71 -16.09 -21.07
C GLY A 139 -31.61 -17.15 -20.96
N CYS A 140 -31.29 -17.61 -19.75
CA CYS A 140 -30.26 -18.61 -19.49
C CYS A 140 -30.65 -19.48 -18.28
N PRO A 141 -30.22 -20.75 -18.20
CA PRO A 141 -30.55 -21.62 -17.07
C PRO A 141 -30.02 -21.08 -15.74
N VAL A 142 -30.88 -21.11 -14.72
CA VAL A 142 -30.55 -20.72 -13.34
C VAL A 142 -30.73 -21.93 -12.43
N ILE A 143 -29.65 -22.35 -11.79
CA ILE A 143 -29.63 -23.57 -10.96
C ILE A 143 -29.16 -23.20 -9.55
N LYS A 144 -29.92 -23.64 -8.55
CA LYS A 144 -29.57 -23.48 -7.14
C LYS A 144 -28.40 -24.38 -6.78
N THR A 145 -27.35 -23.78 -6.22
CA THR A 145 -26.16 -24.51 -5.79
C THR A 145 -25.75 -24.16 -4.37
N THR A 146 -25.07 -25.10 -3.72
CA THR A 146 -24.37 -24.88 -2.46
C THR A 146 -23.02 -25.58 -2.55
N SER A 147 -21.95 -24.80 -2.76
CA SER A 147 -20.61 -25.36 -3.02
C SER A 147 -20.01 -26.14 -1.84
N THR A 148 -20.46 -25.89 -0.60
CA THR A 148 -19.97 -26.57 0.61
C THR A 148 -20.59 -27.95 0.81
N THR A 149 -21.79 -28.17 0.29
CA THR A 149 -22.56 -29.43 0.44
C THR A 149 -22.69 -30.19 -0.87
N ASP A 150 -21.98 -29.77 -1.92
CA ASP A 150 -21.97 -30.39 -3.25
C ASP A 150 -23.37 -30.52 -3.90
N THR A 151 -24.27 -29.60 -3.53
CA THR A 151 -25.67 -29.64 -3.98
C THR A 151 -25.82 -28.84 -5.27
N GLY A 152 -26.44 -29.43 -6.30
CA GLY A 152 -26.72 -28.79 -7.60
C GLY A 152 -25.52 -28.67 -8.55
N LEU A 153 -24.31 -29.14 -8.17
CA LEU A 153 -23.13 -29.04 -9.04
C LEU A 153 -23.24 -29.91 -10.30
N LYS A 154 -23.80 -31.12 -10.18
CA LYS A 154 -24.03 -32.01 -11.33
C LYS A 154 -24.99 -31.37 -12.34
N ASP A 155 -26.06 -30.75 -11.86
CA ASP A 155 -27.07 -30.12 -12.71
C ASP A 155 -26.49 -28.94 -13.48
N VAL A 156 -25.63 -28.13 -12.85
CA VAL A 156 -24.93 -27.02 -13.52
C VAL A 156 -24.00 -27.51 -14.64
N VAL A 157 -23.25 -28.59 -14.38
CA VAL A 157 -22.35 -29.16 -15.39
C VAL A 157 -23.15 -29.77 -16.54
N ALA A 158 -24.24 -30.49 -16.24
CA ALA A 158 -25.12 -31.06 -17.26
C ALA A 158 -25.76 -29.97 -18.14
N ALA A 159 -26.25 -28.88 -17.55
CA ALA A 159 -26.80 -27.75 -18.28
C ALA A 159 -25.76 -27.04 -19.16
N ALA A 160 -24.50 -26.97 -18.70
CA ALA A 160 -23.42 -26.43 -19.51
C ALA A 160 -23.19 -27.24 -20.77
N VAL A 161 -23.15 -28.58 -20.65
CA VAL A 161 -22.98 -29.50 -21.78
C VAL A 161 -24.16 -29.42 -22.76
N GLU A 162 -25.40 -29.28 -22.26
CA GLU A 162 -26.60 -29.19 -23.11
C GLU A 162 -26.65 -27.90 -23.95
N LEU A 163 -26.01 -26.83 -23.47
CA LEU A 163 -25.95 -25.54 -24.16
C LEU A 163 -24.75 -25.38 -25.10
N GLU A 164 -23.88 -26.38 -25.18
CA GLU A 164 -22.71 -26.33 -26.05
C GLU A 164 -23.11 -26.07 -27.51
N GLY A 165 -22.50 -25.04 -28.12
CA GLY A 165 -22.78 -24.65 -29.51
C GLY A 165 -24.11 -23.92 -29.73
N LYS A 166 -24.92 -23.70 -28.69
CA LYS A 166 -26.08 -22.80 -28.77
C LYS A 166 -25.62 -21.35 -28.64
N GLY A 167 -26.33 -20.41 -29.26
CA GLY A 167 -26.06 -18.98 -29.07
C GLY A 167 -26.75 -18.45 -27.81
N GLN A 168 -26.18 -17.44 -27.17
CA GLN A 168 -26.83 -16.72 -26.07
C GLN A 168 -27.45 -15.41 -26.58
N VAL A 169 -28.75 -15.22 -26.34
CA VAL A 169 -29.42 -13.93 -26.59
C VAL A 169 -29.40 -13.12 -25.30
N PRO A 170 -28.82 -11.90 -25.29
CA PRO A 170 -28.77 -11.08 -24.09
C PRO A 170 -30.13 -10.41 -23.81
N PRO A 171 -30.56 -10.35 -22.53
CA PRO A 171 -31.80 -9.67 -22.14
C PRO A 171 -31.66 -8.14 -22.11
N TYR A 172 -30.42 -7.64 -22.16
CA TYR A 172 -30.06 -6.24 -22.19
C TYR A 172 -28.83 -6.08 -23.08
N VAL A 173 -28.86 -5.10 -24.00
CA VAL A 173 -27.71 -4.76 -24.84
C VAL A 173 -27.35 -3.30 -24.59
N GLN A 174 -26.14 -3.08 -24.08
CA GLN A 174 -25.57 -1.75 -24.00
C GLN A 174 -25.16 -1.25 -25.39
N GLY A 175 -25.68 -0.08 -25.80
CA GLY A 175 -25.29 0.57 -27.05
C GLY A 175 -23.83 1.05 -27.04
N ASN A 176 -23.33 1.49 -28.21
CA ASN A 176 -22.03 2.13 -28.30
C ASN A 176 -22.01 3.40 -27.45
N ILE A 177 -21.11 3.42 -26.45
CA ILE A 177 -20.90 4.56 -25.58
C ILE A 177 -19.48 5.08 -25.74
N ASN A 178 -19.31 6.39 -25.66
CA ASN A 178 -17.98 6.96 -25.61
C ASN A 178 -17.38 6.71 -24.22
N LEU A 179 -16.42 5.78 -24.15
CA LEU A 179 -15.70 5.47 -22.91
C LEU A 179 -14.85 6.64 -22.37
N HIS A 180 -14.71 7.73 -23.15
CA HIS A 180 -14.01 8.95 -22.74
C HIS A 180 -14.93 10.00 -22.08
N ASP A 181 -16.25 9.90 -22.24
CA ASP A 181 -17.19 10.81 -21.57
C ASP A 181 -17.70 10.18 -20.27
N LYS A 182 -17.30 10.80 -19.15
CA LYS A 182 -17.72 10.40 -17.81
C LYS A 182 -19.25 10.32 -17.68
N THR A 183 -19.95 11.29 -18.25
CA THR A 183 -21.41 11.37 -18.11
C THR A 183 -22.11 10.28 -18.90
N GLU A 184 -21.59 9.90 -20.07
CA GLU A 184 -22.14 8.80 -20.86
C GLU A 184 -21.91 7.44 -20.18
N VAL A 185 -20.71 7.18 -19.66
CA VAL A 185 -20.40 5.93 -18.94
C VAL A 185 -21.27 5.80 -17.68
N GLU A 186 -21.33 6.85 -16.85
CA GLU A 186 -22.14 6.84 -15.63
C GLU A 186 -23.64 6.69 -15.94
N ALA A 187 -24.13 7.25 -17.05
CA ALA A 187 -25.51 7.08 -17.48
C ALA A 187 -25.81 5.66 -17.99
N ALA A 188 -24.88 5.05 -18.73
CA ALA A 188 -25.03 3.69 -19.25
C ALA A 188 -25.04 2.64 -18.13
N ASP A 189 -24.12 2.75 -17.18
CA ASP A 189 -24.08 1.86 -16.01
C ASP A 189 -25.33 2.02 -15.16
N ARG A 190 -25.82 3.25 -14.98
CA ARG A 190 -27.05 3.51 -14.22
C ARG A 190 -28.26 2.83 -14.88
N LYS A 191 -28.40 2.93 -16.21
CA LYS A 191 -29.47 2.23 -16.96
C LYS A 191 -29.40 0.72 -16.78
N ARG A 192 -28.20 0.13 -16.82
CA ARG A 192 -28.01 -1.31 -16.58
C ARG A 192 -28.38 -1.69 -15.14
N PHE A 193 -28.02 -0.87 -14.15
CA PHE A 193 -28.43 -1.08 -12.77
C PHE A 193 -29.95 -0.99 -12.58
N ASP A 194 -30.60 -0.02 -13.22
CA ASP A 194 -32.05 0.13 -13.15
C ASP A 194 -32.76 -1.11 -13.75
N PHE A 195 -32.24 -1.63 -14.87
CA PHE A 195 -32.71 -2.88 -15.47
C PHE A 195 -32.56 -4.08 -14.53
N VAL A 196 -31.36 -4.27 -13.97
CA VAL A 196 -31.08 -5.38 -13.04
C VAL A 196 -31.93 -5.29 -11.78
N ASN A 197 -32.08 -4.09 -11.21
CA ASN A 197 -32.94 -3.85 -10.05
C ASN A 197 -34.42 -4.12 -10.36
N GLY A 198 -34.86 -3.89 -11.59
CA GLY A 198 -36.18 -4.30 -12.08
C GLY A 198 -36.38 -5.81 -11.99
N ILE A 199 -35.45 -6.60 -12.55
CA ILE A 199 -35.49 -8.07 -12.47
C ILE A 199 -35.50 -8.54 -11.02
N VAL A 200 -34.57 -8.06 -10.20
CA VAL A 200 -34.44 -8.47 -8.79
C VAL A 200 -35.72 -8.22 -8.02
N LYS A 201 -36.38 -7.08 -8.23
CA LYS A 201 -37.64 -6.75 -7.56
C LYS A 201 -38.77 -7.73 -7.89
N GLU A 202 -38.77 -8.31 -9.09
CA GLU A 202 -39.77 -9.29 -9.51
C GLU A 202 -39.44 -10.71 -9.04
N VAL A 203 -38.16 -11.09 -8.96
CA VAL A 203 -37.73 -12.47 -8.66
C VAL A 203 -37.43 -12.72 -7.17
N GLU A 204 -37.13 -11.67 -6.42
CA GLU A 204 -36.66 -11.76 -5.04
C GLU A 204 -37.74 -11.28 -4.05
N VAL A 205 -38.25 -12.21 -3.24
CA VAL A 205 -39.11 -11.89 -2.11
C VAL A 205 -38.25 -11.93 -0.85
N ARG A 206 -37.84 -10.74 -0.38
CA ARG A 206 -37.16 -10.61 0.91
C ARG A 206 -38.18 -10.57 2.02
N LYS A 207 -38.01 -11.44 3.03
CA LYS A 207 -38.62 -11.20 4.34
C LYS A 207 -37.93 -9.98 4.96
N VAL A 208 -38.46 -8.79 4.67
CA VAL A 208 -37.97 -7.55 5.27
C VAL A 208 -38.30 -7.62 6.75
N GLN A 209 -37.32 -7.95 7.59
CA GLN A 209 -37.43 -7.72 9.03
C GLN A 209 -37.31 -6.20 9.24
N THR A 210 -38.40 -5.47 9.01
CA THR A 210 -38.48 -4.00 9.13
C THR A 210 -38.21 -3.49 10.55
N LYS A 211 -38.04 -4.40 11.53
CA LYS A 211 -38.07 -4.07 12.95
C LYS A 211 -36.70 -3.85 13.61
N GLU A 212 -35.58 -4.03 12.93
CA GLU A 212 -34.29 -3.73 13.55
C GLU A 212 -33.39 -2.96 12.60
N LYS A 213 -33.40 -1.62 12.74
CA LYS A 213 -32.11 -0.92 12.71
C LYS A 213 -31.26 -1.63 13.74
N THR A 214 -30.35 -2.47 13.30
CA THR A 214 -29.45 -3.16 14.22
C THR A 214 -28.60 -2.10 14.92
N LYS A 215 -28.05 -2.42 16.11
CA LYS A 215 -27.09 -1.52 16.77
C LYS A 215 -25.93 -1.14 15.83
N GLY A 216 -25.58 -2.04 14.89
CA GLY A 216 -24.59 -1.80 13.84
C GLY A 216 -24.97 -0.64 12.91
N ASP A 217 -26.22 -0.55 12.45
CA ASP A 217 -26.67 0.53 11.55
C ASP A 217 -26.60 1.91 12.21
N ALA A 218 -26.85 1.99 13.52
CA ALA A 218 -26.74 3.22 14.28
C ALA A 218 -25.27 3.66 14.42
N ILE A 219 -24.35 2.72 14.66
CA ILE A 219 -22.91 2.97 14.72
C ILE A 219 -22.41 3.39 13.33
N ASP A 220 -22.80 2.67 12.27
CA ASP A 220 -22.41 2.97 10.90
C ASP A 220 -22.88 4.37 10.49
N LYS A 221 -24.06 4.84 10.91
CA LYS A 221 -24.50 6.22 10.65
C LYS A 221 -23.54 7.28 11.19
N VAL A 222 -22.90 7.02 12.33
CA VAL A 222 -21.93 7.93 12.95
C VAL A 222 -20.53 7.74 12.35
N LEU A 223 -20.10 6.50 12.17
CA LEU A 223 -18.76 6.16 11.69
C LEU A 223 -18.57 6.43 10.20
N THR A 224 -19.62 6.33 9.37
CA THR A 224 -19.55 6.57 7.93
C THR A 224 -19.90 8.00 7.52
N ASN A 225 -20.28 8.85 8.48
CA ASN A 225 -20.54 10.25 8.21
C ASN A 225 -19.22 10.97 7.81
N PRO A 226 -19.23 11.84 6.78
CA PRO A 226 -18.01 12.49 6.30
C PRO A 226 -17.24 13.30 7.34
N VAL A 227 -17.92 13.89 8.33
CA VAL A 227 -17.30 14.73 9.36
C VAL A 227 -17.02 13.93 10.63
N SER A 228 -18.05 13.34 11.24
CA SER A 228 -17.85 12.59 12.49
C SER A 228 -16.99 11.33 12.27
N GLY A 229 -17.11 10.68 11.11
CA GLY A 229 -16.26 9.55 10.74
C GLY A 229 -14.78 9.94 10.68
N LEU A 230 -14.44 11.12 10.14
CA LEU A 230 -13.05 11.58 10.04
C LEU A 230 -12.46 11.95 11.41
N ILE A 231 -13.27 12.55 12.29
CA ILE A 231 -12.87 12.87 13.67
C ILE A 231 -12.63 11.59 14.49
N ILE A 232 -13.58 10.65 14.44
CA ILE A 232 -13.45 9.36 15.14
C ILE A 232 -12.27 8.58 14.60
N PHE A 233 -12.06 8.65 13.29
CA PHE A 233 -10.91 8.06 12.64
C PHE A 233 -9.58 8.62 13.14
N ALA A 234 -9.45 9.95 13.20
CA ALA A 234 -8.26 10.58 13.77
C ALA A 234 -8.05 10.19 15.24
N ALA A 235 -9.12 10.14 16.04
CA ALA A 235 -9.06 9.76 17.46
C ALA A 235 -8.60 8.30 17.67
N ILE A 236 -9.15 7.35 16.90
CA ILE A 236 -8.76 5.94 16.96
C ILE A 236 -7.29 5.77 16.53
N MET A 237 -6.89 6.43 15.43
CA MET A 237 -5.50 6.35 14.98
C MET A 237 -4.54 6.98 15.99
N TYR A 238 -4.90 8.12 16.59
CA TYR A 238 -4.14 8.71 17.68
C TYR A 238 -3.95 7.72 18.84
N LEU A 239 -5.02 7.04 19.26
CA LEU A 239 -4.94 6.04 20.33
C LEU A 239 -4.05 4.85 19.95
N VAL A 240 -4.12 4.38 18.71
CA VAL A 240 -3.23 3.31 18.21
C VAL A 240 -1.75 3.75 18.28
N PHE A 241 -1.43 4.95 17.81
CA PHE A 241 -0.06 5.46 17.88
C PHE A 241 0.39 5.75 19.30
N PHE A 242 -0.47 6.30 20.14
CA PHE A 242 -0.16 6.57 21.54
C PHE A 242 0.16 5.28 22.31
N ILE A 243 -0.64 4.21 22.09
CA ILE A 243 -0.38 2.90 22.70
C ILE A 243 0.91 2.29 22.16
N SER A 244 1.11 2.34 20.84
CA SER A 244 2.23 1.68 20.18
C SER A 244 3.58 2.40 20.30
N GLN A 245 3.60 3.73 20.28
CA GLN A 245 4.82 4.53 20.11
C GLN A 245 5.20 5.31 21.37
N SER A 246 4.29 5.50 22.33
CA SER A 246 4.56 6.33 23.51
C SER A 246 4.35 5.60 24.84
N THR A 247 3.72 4.42 24.85
CA THR A 247 3.42 3.70 26.09
C THR A 247 3.84 2.24 26.01
N LEU A 248 2.98 1.34 25.53
CA LEU A 248 3.24 -0.11 25.60
C LEU A 248 4.41 -0.54 24.70
N GLY A 249 4.53 0.03 23.50
CA GLY A 249 5.61 -0.35 22.60
C GLY A 249 6.98 0.13 23.05
N THR A 250 7.09 1.36 23.58
CA THR A 250 8.34 1.88 24.17
C THR A 250 8.72 1.11 25.42
N TYR A 251 7.77 0.90 26.35
CA TYR A 251 8.01 0.08 27.53
C TYR A 251 8.59 -1.31 27.21
N LEU A 252 8.07 -1.97 26.17
CA LEU A 252 8.59 -3.27 25.73
C LEU A 252 9.94 -3.17 24.99
N ALA A 253 10.21 -2.06 24.30
CA ALA A 253 11.49 -1.81 23.66
C ALA A 253 12.58 -1.58 24.68
N ASP A 254 12.36 -0.71 25.66
CA ASP A 254 13.34 -0.35 26.69
C ASP A 254 13.84 -1.59 27.47
N ILE A 255 12.94 -2.55 27.72
CA ILE A 255 13.31 -3.84 28.34
C ILE A 255 14.27 -4.64 27.45
N LEU A 256 13.97 -4.71 26.15
CA LEU A 256 14.76 -5.51 25.21
C LEU A 256 16.08 -4.82 24.83
N THR A 257 16.10 -3.49 24.69
CA THR A 257 17.31 -2.71 24.44
C THR A 257 18.24 -2.79 25.65
N GLY A 258 17.71 -2.64 26.87
CA GLY A 258 18.52 -2.77 28.09
C GLY A 258 19.19 -4.15 28.23
N TRP A 259 18.54 -5.23 27.77
CA TRP A 259 19.19 -6.56 27.71
C TRP A 259 20.34 -6.62 26.70
N ILE A 260 20.20 -5.92 25.57
CA ILE A 260 21.25 -5.87 24.55
C ILE A 260 22.39 -4.97 24.98
N GLU A 261 22.11 -3.83 25.61
CA GLU A 261 23.11 -2.92 26.16
C GLU A 261 23.96 -3.64 27.22
N THR A 262 23.33 -4.34 28.15
CA THR A 262 24.05 -5.17 29.15
C THR A 262 24.95 -6.20 28.46
N PHE A 263 24.48 -6.81 27.37
CA PHE A 263 25.27 -7.76 26.59
C PHE A 263 26.42 -7.06 25.84
N GLN A 264 26.17 -5.86 25.30
CA GLN A 264 27.16 -5.05 24.59
C GLN A 264 28.28 -4.61 25.52
N GLU A 265 27.96 -4.13 26.73
CA GLU A 265 28.94 -3.79 27.76
C GLU A 265 29.78 -5.01 28.17
N TRP A 266 29.15 -6.17 28.35
CA TRP A 266 29.84 -7.40 28.69
C TRP A 266 30.84 -7.82 27.59
N VAL A 267 30.44 -7.78 26.32
CA VAL A 267 31.35 -8.06 25.19
C VAL A 267 32.42 -6.98 25.05
N GLY A 268 32.07 -5.71 25.28
CA GLY A 268 32.98 -4.58 25.25
C GLY A 268 34.12 -4.73 26.27
N GLY A 269 33.80 -5.12 27.51
CA GLY A 269 34.80 -5.38 28.55
C GLY A 269 35.73 -6.56 28.22
N LEU A 270 35.25 -7.56 27.47
CA LEU A 270 36.10 -8.67 26.99
C LEU A 270 37.05 -8.25 25.86
N LEU A 271 36.70 -7.19 25.11
CA LEU A 271 37.44 -6.70 23.95
C LEU A 271 38.22 -5.40 24.20
N GLU A 272 38.28 -4.92 25.45
CA GLU A 272 38.89 -3.64 25.83
C GLU A 272 40.38 -3.53 25.43
N ASN A 273 41.10 -4.66 25.37
CA ASN A 273 42.50 -4.75 24.93
C ASN A 273 42.67 -5.26 23.49
N ALA A 274 41.58 -5.42 22.74
CA ALA A 274 41.62 -5.91 21.37
C ALA A 274 41.97 -4.78 20.37
N ASN A 275 42.18 -5.15 19.11
CA ASN A 275 42.37 -4.17 18.04
C ASN A 275 41.13 -3.24 17.95
N PRO A 276 41.29 -1.91 17.86
CA PRO A 276 40.19 -0.96 17.72
C PRO A 276 39.20 -1.30 16.59
N PHE A 277 39.70 -1.88 15.50
CA PHE A 277 38.88 -2.39 14.40
C PHE A 277 37.94 -3.51 14.84
N LEU A 278 38.43 -4.45 15.66
CA LEU A 278 37.62 -5.55 16.15
C LEU A 278 36.54 -5.07 17.12
N TYR A 279 36.87 -4.09 17.96
CA TYR A 279 35.92 -3.46 18.87
C TYR A 279 34.81 -2.76 18.10
N ALA A 280 35.17 -1.82 17.19
CA ALA A 280 34.21 -1.07 16.40
C ALA A 280 33.33 -1.97 15.50
N LEU A 281 33.88 -3.08 14.99
CA LEU A 281 33.12 -4.02 14.18
C LEU A 281 32.14 -4.86 15.02
N LEU A 282 32.61 -5.48 16.10
CA LEU A 282 31.81 -6.45 16.86
C LEU A 282 30.86 -5.77 17.83
N VAL A 283 31.36 -4.80 18.60
CA VAL A 283 30.61 -4.12 19.67
C VAL A 283 29.67 -3.09 19.05
N ASP A 284 30.22 -2.08 18.39
CA ASP A 284 29.40 -0.96 17.90
C ASP A 284 28.66 -1.32 16.59
N GLY A 285 29.33 -2.01 15.67
CA GLY A 285 28.77 -2.35 14.36
C GLY A 285 27.70 -3.44 14.43
N ILE A 286 28.10 -4.65 14.85
CA ILE A 286 27.22 -5.83 14.87
C ILE A 286 26.26 -5.80 16.06
N ILE A 287 26.76 -5.72 17.30
CA ILE A 287 25.89 -5.77 18.48
C ILE A 287 25.01 -4.52 18.55
N GLY A 288 25.57 -3.32 18.37
CA GLY A 288 24.79 -2.09 18.27
C GLY A 288 23.77 -2.13 17.12
N GLY A 289 24.14 -2.69 15.97
CA GLY A 289 23.22 -2.94 14.86
C GLY A 289 22.07 -3.89 15.19
N VAL A 290 22.31 -4.94 15.99
CA VAL A 290 21.24 -5.81 16.52
C VAL A 290 20.37 -5.04 17.52
N GLY A 291 20.97 -4.21 18.38
CA GLY A 291 20.30 -3.31 19.31
C GLY A 291 19.25 -2.44 18.63
N ALA A 292 19.65 -1.73 17.57
CA ALA A 292 18.74 -0.89 16.79
C ALA A 292 17.55 -1.68 16.19
N VAL A 293 17.80 -2.87 15.64
CA VAL A 293 16.75 -3.72 15.05
C VAL A 293 15.77 -4.22 16.10
N VAL A 294 16.29 -4.67 17.26
CA VAL A 294 15.47 -5.24 18.33
C VAL A 294 14.73 -4.15 19.10
N GLY A 295 15.32 -2.96 19.30
CA GLY A 295 14.65 -1.83 19.93
C GLY A 295 13.40 -1.38 19.16
N PHE A 296 13.44 -1.37 17.84
CA PHE A 296 12.28 -0.97 17.03
C PHE A 296 11.20 -2.07 16.89
N LEU A 297 11.54 -3.34 17.16
CA LEU A 297 10.67 -4.49 16.92
C LEU A 297 9.36 -4.45 17.76
N PRO A 298 9.37 -4.16 19.08
CA PRO A 298 8.15 -4.10 19.89
C PRO A 298 7.18 -3.03 19.45
N LEU A 299 7.68 -1.84 19.09
CA LEU A 299 6.84 -0.73 18.61
C LEU A 299 6.03 -1.17 17.40
N VAL A 300 6.71 -1.79 16.42
CA VAL A 300 6.08 -2.31 15.20
C VAL A 300 5.11 -3.45 15.50
N MET A 301 5.46 -4.37 16.40
CA MET A 301 4.60 -5.50 16.79
C MET A 301 3.30 -5.04 17.45
N VAL A 302 3.38 -4.14 18.45
CA VAL A 302 2.19 -3.59 19.12
C VAL A 302 1.31 -2.84 18.12
N MET A 303 1.90 -2.05 17.23
CA MET A 303 1.15 -1.36 16.17
C MET A 303 0.35 -2.34 15.30
N TYR A 304 1.00 -3.40 14.83
CA TYR A 304 0.36 -4.41 13.99
C TYR A 304 -0.73 -5.19 14.70
N PHE A 305 -0.51 -5.50 15.98
CA PHE A 305 -1.52 -6.13 16.82
C PHE A 305 -2.78 -5.27 16.85
N LEU A 306 -2.66 -3.96 17.15
CA LEU A 306 -3.79 -3.04 17.20
C LEU A 306 -4.48 -2.86 15.84
N ILE A 307 -3.72 -2.72 14.75
CA ILE A 307 -4.29 -2.63 13.39
C ILE A 307 -5.03 -3.93 13.04
N ALA A 308 -4.50 -5.10 13.39
CA ALA A 308 -5.16 -6.38 13.13
C ALA A 308 -6.50 -6.47 13.88
N LEU A 309 -6.59 -5.96 15.11
CA LEU A 309 -7.87 -5.89 15.84
C LEU A 309 -8.88 -4.97 15.15
N LEU A 310 -8.43 -3.82 14.61
CA LEU A 310 -9.28 -2.90 13.85
C LEU A 310 -9.75 -3.48 12.51
N GLU A 311 -8.91 -4.29 11.88
CA GLU A 311 -9.24 -5.00 10.63
C GLU A 311 -10.27 -6.11 10.91
N ASP A 312 -10.06 -6.92 11.94
CA ASP A 312 -10.94 -8.03 12.34
C ASP A 312 -12.32 -7.56 12.82
N CYS A 313 -12.40 -6.41 13.50
CA CYS A 313 -13.69 -5.86 13.97
C CYS A 313 -14.52 -5.20 12.86
N GLY A 314 -13.94 -5.06 11.66
CA GLY A 314 -14.59 -4.46 10.49
C GLY A 314 -14.55 -2.92 10.47
N TYR A 315 -13.81 -2.29 11.38
CA TYR A 315 -13.67 -0.82 11.43
C TYR A 315 -12.94 -0.27 10.20
N MET A 316 -11.88 -0.94 9.75
CA MET A 316 -11.09 -0.49 8.59
C MET A 316 -11.95 -0.32 7.32
N ALA A 317 -12.96 -1.18 7.13
CA ALA A 317 -13.88 -1.05 6.00
C ALA A 317 -14.70 0.26 6.06
N ARG A 318 -15.17 0.68 7.24
CA ARG A 318 -15.89 1.95 7.43
C ARG A 318 -14.96 3.15 7.22
N ALA A 319 -13.75 3.09 7.78
CA ALA A 319 -12.75 4.13 7.59
C ALA A 319 -12.48 4.39 6.10
N THR A 320 -12.36 3.32 5.29
CA THR A 320 -12.19 3.48 3.84
C THR A 320 -13.36 4.15 3.14
N VAL A 321 -14.61 3.94 3.61
CA VAL A 321 -15.80 4.59 3.04
C VAL A 321 -15.80 6.10 3.29
N VAL A 322 -15.39 6.53 4.49
CA VAL A 322 -15.30 7.97 4.82
C VAL A 322 -14.23 8.68 3.98
N LEU A 323 -13.15 7.98 3.68
CA LEU A 323 -11.98 8.54 3.01
C LEU A 323 -12.03 8.42 1.47
N ASP A 324 -12.87 7.53 0.93
CA ASP A 324 -13.03 7.32 -0.52
C ASP A 324 -13.33 8.62 -1.30
N PRO A 325 -14.22 9.53 -0.86
CA PRO A 325 -14.52 10.76 -1.59
C PRO A 325 -13.30 11.69 -1.77
N ILE A 326 -12.36 11.67 -0.82
CA ILE A 326 -11.13 12.48 -0.88
C ILE A 326 -10.16 11.86 -1.88
N PHE A 327 -9.91 10.55 -1.76
CA PHE A 327 -8.92 9.84 -2.58
C PHE A 327 -9.35 9.65 -4.03
N LYS A 328 -10.65 9.52 -4.27
CA LYS A 328 -11.21 9.40 -5.62
C LYS A 328 -10.95 10.64 -6.47
N ARG A 329 -10.85 11.83 -5.86
CA ARG A 329 -10.50 13.08 -6.56
C ARG A 329 -9.10 13.02 -7.16
N VAL A 330 -8.17 12.38 -6.46
CA VAL A 330 -6.78 12.21 -6.91
C VAL A 330 -6.55 10.93 -7.73
N GLY A 331 -7.59 10.13 -7.96
CA GLY A 331 -7.52 8.91 -8.77
C GLY A 331 -7.05 7.67 -8.02
N LEU A 332 -7.26 7.63 -6.70
CA LEU A 332 -7.02 6.49 -5.82
C LEU A 332 -8.36 6.02 -5.20
N SER A 333 -8.45 4.77 -4.79
CA SER A 333 -9.58 4.29 -3.97
C SER A 333 -9.37 4.57 -2.49
N GLY A 334 -10.47 4.60 -1.71
CA GLY A 334 -10.42 4.69 -0.24
C GLY A 334 -9.55 3.62 0.43
N LYS A 335 -9.33 2.47 -0.21
CA LYS A 335 -8.38 1.43 0.26
C LYS A 335 -6.93 1.90 0.32
N SER A 336 -6.56 2.89 -0.49
CA SER A 336 -5.22 3.46 -0.52
C SER A 336 -4.84 4.17 0.77
N VAL A 337 -5.84 4.59 1.56
CA VAL A 337 -5.62 5.25 2.83
C VAL A 337 -5.03 4.31 3.87
N ILE A 338 -5.41 3.02 3.82
CA ILE A 338 -4.93 2.02 4.79
C ILE A 338 -3.39 1.97 4.77
N PRO A 339 -2.72 1.70 3.63
CA PRO A 339 -1.27 1.82 3.52
C PRO A 339 -0.69 3.14 4.04
N MET A 340 -1.25 4.28 3.63
CA MET A 340 -0.65 5.59 3.94
C MET A 340 -0.64 5.89 5.43
N ILE A 341 -1.66 5.44 6.14
CA ILE A 341 -1.79 5.64 7.58
C ILE A 341 -0.95 4.64 8.34
N ILE A 342 -0.89 3.40 7.89
CA ILE A 342 0.08 2.45 8.42
C ILE A 342 1.52 2.99 8.22
N GLY A 343 1.74 3.81 7.18
CA GLY A 343 3.01 4.46 6.85
C GLY A 343 3.51 5.45 7.91
N THR A 344 2.63 6.07 8.70
CA THR A 344 3.06 6.94 9.82
C THR A 344 3.71 6.17 10.95
N GLY A 345 3.48 4.85 11.03
CA GLY A 345 4.24 3.97 11.91
C GLY A 345 5.52 3.47 11.25
N CYS A 346 5.39 2.65 10.20
CA CYS A 346 6.55 2.17 9.44
C CYS A 346 6.20 1.90 7.97
N GLY A 347 7.12 2.29 7.07
CA GLY A 347 6.94 2.19 5.63
C GLY A 347 6.85 0.76 5.10
N ILE A 348 7.49 -0.22 5.74
CA ILE A 348 7.45 -1.64 5.34
C ILE A 348 6.01 -2.21 5.46
N PRO A 349 5.37 -2.17 6.65
CA PRO A 349 3.95 -2.46 6.82
C PRO A 349 3.03 -1.83 5.79
N ALA A 350 3.26 -0.55 5.54
CA ALA A 350 2.43 0.31 4.71
C ALA A 350 2.44 -0.19 3.27
N ILE A 351 3.64 -0.37 2.74
CA ILE A 351 3.84 -0.89 1.39
C ILE A 351 3.25 -2.29 1.27
N MET A 352 3.49 -3.19 2.24
CA MET A 352 2.91 -4.53 2.20
C MET A 352 1.39 -4.53 2.25
N ALA A 353 0.76 -3.58 2.96
CA ALA A 353 -0.69 -3.43 3.00
C ALA A 353 -1.29 -3.03 1.64
N CYS A 354 -0.49 -2.52 0.70
CA CYS A 354 -0.94 -2.19 -0.66
C CYS A 354 -1.44 -3.42 -1.42
N ARG A 355 -1.06 -4.65 -1.04
CA ARG A 355 -1.58 -5.89 -1.63
C ARG A 355 -3.11 -6.05 -1.56
N THR A 356 -3.75 -5.32 -0.64
CA THR A 356 -5.22 -5.29 -0.51
C THR A 356 -5.91 -4.51 -1.65
N ILE A 357 -5.13 -3.72 -2.40
CA ILE A 357 -5.56 -2.95 -3.56
C ILE A 357 -5.41 -3.81 -4.81
N ARG A 358 -6.53 -4.12 -5.46
CA ARG A 358 -6.59 -5.03 -6.61
C ARG A 358 -6.18 -4.38 -7.92
N ASN A 359 -6.48 -3.09 -8.09
CA ASN A 359 -6.05 -2.34 -9.25
C ASN A 359 -4.53 -2.14 -9.16
N GLU A 360 -3.78 -2.68 -10.13
CA GLU A 360 -2.32 -2.68 -10.15
C GLU A 360 -1.73 -1.26 -10.16
N ARG A 361 -2.38 -0.32 -10.86
CA ARG A 361 -1.92 1.07 -10.89
C ARG A 361 -2.16 1.78 -9.58
N GLU A 362 -3.33 1.61 -8.97
CA GLU A 362 -3.59 2.14 -7.63
C GLU A 362 -2.62 1.53 -6.63
N ARG A 363 -2.38 0.22 -6.69
CA ARG A 363 -1.41 -0.47 -5.83
C ARG A 363 -0.01 0.11 -5.95
N ARG A 364 0.49 0.26 -7.19
CA ARG A 364 1.83 0.85 -7.47
C ARG A 364 1.92 2.29 -7.00
N THR A 365 0.91 3.10 -7.33
CA THR A 365 0.87 4.52 -6.94
C THR A 365 0.85 4.66 -5.42
N THR A 366 0.02 3.89 -4.72
CA THR A 366 -0.05 3.89 -3.26
C THR A 366 1.25 3.40 -2.63
N ALA A 367 1.89 2.36 -3.18
CA ALA A 367 3.18 1.88 -2.68
C ALA A 367 4.30 2.94 -2.81
N MET A 368 4.29 3.76 -3.87
CA MET A 368 5.23 4.88 -4.06
C MET A 368 4.98 6.03 -3.06
N LEU A 369 3.71 6.33 -2.79
CA LEU A 369 3.34 7.55 -2.07
C LEU A 369 3.18 7.32 -0.56
N ALA A 370 2.90 6.10 -0.10
CA ALA A 370 2.64 5.80 1.30
C ALA A 370 3.79 6.23 2.24
N THR A 371 5.03 6.24 1.75
CA THR A 371 6.23 6.59 2.54
C THR A 371 6.52 8.08 2.61
N PHE A 372 5.72 8.94 1.96
CA PHE A 372 5.75 10.38 2.19
C PHE A 372 5.19 10.75 3.57
N MET A 373 4.41 9.86 4.20
CA MET A 373 4.13 10.03 5.62
C MET A 373 5.39 9.85 6.46
N PRO A 374 5.69 10.78 7.38
CA PRO A 374 6.75 10.56 8.35
C PRO A 374 6.44 9.35 9.23
N CYS A 375 7.31 8.34 9.20
CA CYS A 375 7.24 7.14 10.04
C CYS A 375 7.89 7.36 11.41
N GLY A 376 7.72 6.42 12.35
CA GLY A 376 8.30 6.51 13.69
C GLY A 376 9.81 6.78 13.68
N ALA A 377 10.57 6.12 12.80
CA ALA A 377 12.01 6.35 12.63
C ALA A 377 12.41 7.76 12.17
N LYS A 378 11.47 8.58 11.68
CA LYS A 378 11.71 9.98 11.32
C LYS A 378 11.46 10.94 12.49
N LEU A 379 10.83 10.46 13.58
CA LEU A 379 10.56 11.28 14.76
C LEU A 379 11.83 11.82 15.42
N PRO A 380 12.93 11.04 15.60
CA PRO A 380 14.17 11.58 16.16
C PRO A 380 14.73 12.73 15.33
N VAL A 381 14.68 12.62 14.00
CA VAL A 381 15.13 13.69 13.10
C VAL A 381 14.27 14.95 13.25
N ILE A 382 12.94 14.78 13.33
CA ILE A 382 12.03 15.91 13.57
C ILE A 382 12.31 16.54 14.94
N ALA A 383 12.44 15.72 15.99
CA ALA A 383 12.69 16.16 17.35
C ALA A 383 14.01 16.93 17.46
N LEU A 384 15.09 16.42 16.89
CA LEU A 384 16.40 17.08 16.89
C LEU A 384 16.33 18.47 16.23
N PHE A 385 15.83 18.55 14.99
CA PHE A 385 15.82 19.81 14.25
C PHE A 385 14.82 20.81 14.85
N THR A 386 13.68 20.36 15.36
CA THR A 386 12.71 21.23 16.03
C THR A 386 13.23 21.73 17.37
N GLY A 387 13.84 20.85 18.18
CA GLY A 387 14.45 21.22 19.46
C GLY A 387 15.66 22.16 19.30
N ALA A 388 16.53 21.91 18.32
CA ALA A 388 17.74 22.70 18.10
C ALA A 388 17.47 24.08 17.46
N PHE A 389 16.62 24.16 16.44
CA PHE A 389 16.45 25.39 15.65
C PHE A 389 15.13 26.12 15.91
N PHE A 390 14.12 25.44 16.47
CA PHE A 390 12.75 25.93 16.63
C PHE A 390 12.14 25.65 18.02
N PRO A 391 12.85 25.89 19.14
CA PRO A 391 12.42 25.46 20.49
C PRO A 391 11.06 26.03 20.92
N GLU A 392 10.75 27.24 20.47
CA GLU A 392 9.48 27.94 20.78
C GLU A 392 8.31 27.48 19.89
N SER A 393 8.56 26.78 18.77
CA SER A 393 7.57 26.52 17.72
C SER A 393 7.14 25.06 17.66
N LYS A 394 6.25 24.67 18.60
CA LYS A 394 5.69 23.31 18.72
C LYS A 394 4.90 22.82 17.49
N TRP A 395 4.54 23.71 16.57
CA TRP A 395 3.77 23.40 15.37
C TRP A 395 4.61 22.88 14.19
N VAL A 396 5.94 23.01 14.24
CA VAL A 396 6.82 22.60 13.13
C VAL A 396 6.76 21.09 12.91
N GLY A 397 6.76 20.28 13.98
CA GLY A 397 6.60 18.82 13.90
C GLY A 397 5.30 18.40 13.21
N PRO A 398 4.12 18.83 13.70
CA PRO A 398 2.83 18.56 13.05
C PRO A 398 2.77 18.98 11.57
N VAL A 399 3.38 20.11 11.20
CA VAL A 399 3.41 20.57 9.80
C VAL A 399 4.10 19.58 8.86
N MET A 400 5.10 18.82 9.34
CA MET A 400 5.72 17.75 8.54
C MET A 400 4.70 16.69 8.11
N TYR A 401 3.75 16.35 8.98
CA TYR A 401 2.71 15.37 8.64
C TYR A 401 1.74 15.93 7.60
N PHE A 402 1.34 17.20 7.74
CA PHE A 402 0.45 17.86 6.78
C PHE A 402 1.09 18.05 5.40
N VAL A 403 2.37 18.40 5.34
CA VAL A 403 3.13 18.47 4.09
C VAL A 403 3.23 17.07 3.46
N GLY A 404 3.48 16.01 4.24
CA GLY A 404 3.42 14.63 3.76
C GLY A 404 2.07 14.28 3.10
N ILE A 405 0.95 14.59 3.75
CA ILE A 405 -0.40 14.39 3.18
C ILE A 405 -0.58 15.18 1.88
N LEU A 406 -0.15 16.44 1.84
CA LEU A 406 -0.22 17.27 0.63
C LEU A 406 0.59 16.66 -0.51
N LEU A 407 1.82 16.20 -0.25
CA LEU A 407 2.69 15.56 -1.24
C LEU A 407 2.11 14.24 -1.74
N ILE A 408 1.42 13.48 -0.90
CA ILE A 408 0.68 12.29 -1.33
C ILE A 408 -0.41 12.65 -2.34
N LEU A 409 -1.21 13.68 -2.05
CA LEU A 409 -2.30 14.10 -2.93
C LEU A 409 -1.78 14.65 -4.26
N LEU A 410 -0.75 15.50 -4.22
CA LEU A 410 -0.10 16.06 -5.41
C LEU A 410 0.62 14.97 -6.22
N GLY A 411 1.33 14.08 -5.53
CA GLY A 411 2.02 12.93 -6.13
C GLY A 411 1.04 11.97 -6.81
N ALA A 412 -0.13 11.72 -6.22
CA ALA A 412 -1.17 10.90 -6.83
C ALA A 412 -1.71 11.52 -8.13
N LEU A 413 -1.93 12.84 -8.14
CA LEU A 413 -2.32 13.58 -9.35
C LEU A 413 -1.23 13.55 -10.42
N LEU A 414 0.03 13.68 -10.02
CA LEU A 414 1.18 13.63 -10.92
C LEU A 414 1.34 12.24 -11.55
N VAL A 415 1.32 11.18 -10.74
CA VAL A 415 1.36 9.79 -11.25
C VAL A 415 0.14 9.52 -12.13
N LYS A 416 -1.04 10.06 -11.79
CA LYS A 416 -2.22 9.99 -12.64
C LYS A 416 -2.01 10.64 -14.00
N ALA A 417 -1.39 11.82 -14.04
CA ALA A 417 -1.05 12.51 -15.29
C ALA A 417 0.00 11.75 -16.11
N VAL A 418 1.06 11.26 -15.46
CA VAL A 418 2.16 10.51 -16.10
C VAL A 418 1.67 9.18 -16.67
N THR A 419 0.68 8.54 -16.05
CA THR A 419 0.13 7.25 -16.52
C THR A 419 -0.95 7.39 -17.59
N GLY A 420 -1.42 8.59 -17.92
CA GLY A 420 -2.40 8.84 -18.99
C GLY A 420 -3.83 8.31 -18.76
N MET A 421 -4.07 7.49 -17.73
CA MET A 421 -5.39 6.91 -17.43
C MET A 421 -6.33 7.93 -16.77
N LYS A 422 -7.05 8.72 -17.59
CA LYS A 422 -7.91 9.82 -17.13
C LYS A 422 -9.33 9.42 -16.71
N TYR A 423 -9.94 8.36 -17.25
CA TYR A 423 -11.42 8.17 -17.11
C TYR A 423 -11.96 6.78 -16.74
N ARG A 424 -11.12 5.76 -16.51
CA ARG A 424 -11.61 4.44 -16.09
C ARG A 424 -11.66 4.33 -14.56
N LYS A 425 -12.73 4.84 -13.95
CA LYS A 425 -12.96 4.66 -12.50
C LYS A 425 -13.24 3.19 -12.20
N SER A 426 -12.48 2.59 -11.29
CA SER A 426 -13.01 1.41 -10.60
C SER A 426 -14.21 1.87 -9.76
N PHE A 427 -15.37 1.24 -9.91
CA PHE A 427 -16.45 1.44 -8.95
C PHE A 427 -15.96 0.87 -7.62
N PHE A 428 -15.67 1.74 -6.66
CA PHE A 428 -15.37 1.32 -5.31
C PHE A 428 -16.65 0.78 -4.67
N ILE A 429 -16.88 -0.52 -4.82
CA ILE A 429 -17.98 -1.22 -4.20
C ILE A 429 -17.39 -2.10 -3.10
N ILE A 430 -17.52 -1.67 -1.85
CA ILE A 430 -17.11 -2.42 -0.68
C ILE A 430 -18.36 -2.96 0.03
N GLU A 431 -18.39 -4.27 0.30
CA GLU A 431 -19.36 -4.82 1.25
C GLU A 431 -18.85 -4.51 2.64
N LEU A 432 -19.65 -3.79 3.42
CA LEU A 432 -19.34 -3.56 4.82
C LEU A 432 -19.51 -4.90 5.57
N PRO A 433 -18.44 -5.47 6.14
CA PRO A 433 -18.57 -6.70 6.92
C PRO A 433 -19.41 -6.45 8.16
N GLU A 434 -20.11 -7.47 8.66
CA GLU A 434 -20.79 -7.41 9.95
C GLU A 434 -19.77 -7.14 11.08
N TYR A 435 -20.20 -6.40 12.11
CA TYR A 435 -19.38 -6.17 13.29
C TYR A 435 -19.06 -7.49 13.98
N LYS A 436 -17.78 -7.71 14.27
CA LYS A 436 -17.29 -8.89 15.00
C LYS A 436 -16.47 -8.43 16.18
N VAL A 437 -16.56 -9.19 17.28
CA VAL A 437 -15.62 -9.03 18.39
C VAL A 437 -14.24 -9.50 17.88
N PRO A 438 -13.19 -8.67 17.96
CA PRO A 438 -11.90 -9.01 17.38
C PRO A 438 -11.28 -10.19 18.13
N SER A 439 -10.67 -11.12 17.38
CA SER A 439 -10.04 -12.29 17.96
C SER A 439 -8.62 -11.96 18.42
N LEU A 440 -8.38 -11.98 19.73
CA LEU A 440 -7.03 -11.80 20.28
C LEU A 440 -6.02 -12.81 19.71
N LYS A 441 -6.47 -14.05 19.44
CA LYS A 441 -5.63 -15.10 18.86
C LYS A 441 -5.14 -14.74 17.45
N ILE A 442 -6.04 -14.22 16.60
CA ILE A 442 -5.68 -13.78 15.24
C ILE A 442 -4.77 -12.56 15.32
N GLY A 443 -5.08 -11.61 16.20
CA GLY A 443 -4.23 -10.44 16.46
C GLY A 443 -2.79 -10.84 16.82
N VAL A 444 -2.61 -11.73 17.81
CA VAL A 444 -1.27 -12.19 18.24
C VAL A 444 -0.56 -12.96 17.13
N LEU A 445 -1.24 -13.85 16.40
CA LEU A 445 -0.62 -14.59 15.31
C LEU A 445 -0.19 -13.67 14.16
N SER A 446 -1.01 -12.66 13.84
CA SER A 446 -0.69 -11.62 12.85
C SER A 446 0.54 -10.83 13.29
N MET A 447 0.58 -10.39 14.55
CA MET A 447 1.72 -9.69 15.15
C MET A 447 3.01 -10.52 15.03
N LEU A 448 3.00 -11.79 15.44
CA LEU A 448 4.19 -12.66 15.39
C LEU A 448 4.66 -12.92 13.96
N ASN A 449 3.75 -13.19 13.03
CA ASN A 449 4.10 -13.41 11.63
C ASN A 449 4.73 -12.17 10.99
N ARG A 450 4.20 -10.98 11.29
CA ARG A 450 4.73 -9.71 10.77
C ARG A 450 6.05 -9.34 11.45
N GLY A 451 6.19 -9.58 12.76
CA GLY A 451 7.46 -9.43 13.49
C GLY A 451 8.57 -10.32 12.92
N LYS A 452 8.27 -11.59 12.63
CA LYS A 452 9.21 -12.50 11.96
C LYS A 452 9.61 -12.00 10.57
N ALA A 453 8.67 -11.45 9.81
CA ALA A 453 8.96 -10.87 8.50
C ALA A 453 9.87 -9.63 8.61
N TYR A 454 9.66 -8.79 9.62
CA TYR A 454 10.53 -7.65 9.93
C TYR A 454 11.96 -8.10 10.26
N ILE A 455 12.14 -9.06 11.18
CA ILE A 455 13.46 -9.58 11.56
C ILE A 455 14.21 -10.15 10.33
N LYS A 456 13.53 -10.96 9.51
CA LYS A 456 14.17 -11.60 8.34
C LYS A 456 14.52 -10.63 7.20
N LYS A 457 13.71 -9.59 6.97
CA LYS A 457 13.89 -8.70 5.82
C LYS A 457 14.57 -7.39 6.17
N ALA A 458 14.14 -6.74 7.25
CA ALA A 458 14.71 -5.48 7.71
C ALA A 458 15.97 -5.72 8.53
N GLY A 459 15.93 -6.68 9.47
CA GLY A 459 17.04 -6.93 10.39
C GLY A 459 18.37 -7.23 9.67
N THR A 460 18.36 -8.09 8.65
CA THR A 460 19.60 -8.42 7.91
C THR A 460 20.16 -7.23 7.14
N VAL A 461 19.30 -6.40 6.54
CA VAL A 461 19.74 -5.20 5.80
C VAL A 461 20.27 -4.14 6.75
N ILE A 462 19.54 -3.87 7.85
CA ILE A 462 19.95 -2.89 8.87
C ILE A 462 21.29 -3.28 9.48
N LEU A 463 21.46 -4.55 9.89
CA LEU A 463 22.71 -5.03 10.48
C LEU A 463 23.93 -4.82 9.55
N VAL A 464 23.82 -5.27 8.30
CA VAL A 464 24.91 -5.13 7.32
C VAL A 464 25.22 -3.67 7.07
N CYS A 465 24.21 -2.85 6.85
CA CYS A 465 24.43 -1.45 6.54
C CYS A 465 24.91 -0.64 7.76
N ASN A 466 24.44 -0.95 8.98
CA ASN A 466 24.95 -0.30 10.20
C ASN A 466 26.43 -0.63 10.42
N THR A 467 26.80 -1.90 10.25
CA THR A 467 28.20 -2.34 10.33
C THR A 467 29.07 -1.59 9.32
N VAL A 468 28.60 -1.47 8.07
CA VAL A 468 29.33 -0.72 7.01
C VAL A 468 29.45 0.76 7.35
N VAL A 469 28.37 1.39 7.82
CA VAL A 469 28.38 2.81 8.20
C VAL A 469 29.34 3.04 9.37
N GLN A 470 29.33 2.17 10.38
CA GLN A 470 30.25 2.25 11.52
C GLN A 470 31.70 2.19 11.07
N ILE A 471 32.06 1.22 10.22
CA ILE A 471 33.42 1.15 9.65
C ILE A 471 33.77 2.43 8.89
N MET A 472 32.83 2.95 8.09
CA MET A 472 33.06 4.15 7.31
C MET A 472 33.22 5.42 8.16
N GLN A 473 32.60 5.44 9.35
CA GLN A 473 32.70 6.55 10.31
C GLN A 473 33.96 6.46 11.17
N SER A 474 34.36 5.26 11.58
CA SER A 474 35.46 5.06 12.53
C SER A 474 36.84 4.94 11.88
N PHE A 475 36.93 4.67 10.57
CA PHE A 475 38.20 4.41 9.88
C PHE A 475 38.44 5.28 8.64
N ASN A 476 39.72 5.54 8.35
CA ASN A 476 40.18 6.10 7.08
C ASN A 476 40.43 4.98 6.03
N TRP A 477 40.78 5.35 4.78
CA TRP A 477 41.04 4.37 3.71
C TRP A 477 42.25 3.44 3.96
N HIS A 478 43.11 3.79 4.91
CA HIS A 478 44.24 2.97 5.36
C HIS A 478 43.87 2.07 6.57
N PHE A 479 42.60 2.07 6.99
CA PHE A 479 42.07 1.35 8.15
C PHE A 479 42.69 1.76 9.50
N GLU A 480 43.10 3.02 9.60
CA GLU A 480 43.49 3.61 10.89
C GLU A 480 42.26 4.21 11.58
N ALA A 481 42.18 4.02 12.90
CA ALA A 481 41.11 4.57 13.71
C ALA A 481 41.20 6.10 13.78
N ILE A 482 40.06 6.77 13.72
CA ILE A 482 39.97 8.23 13.69
C ILE A 482 39.89 8.77 15.13
N GLU A 483 40.75 9.73 15.45
CA GLU A 483 40.69 10.47 16.71
C GLU A 483 39.60 11.56 16.66
N GLU A 484 39.02 11.91 17.82
CA GLU A 484 38.03 12.99 17.93
C GLU A 484 38.57 14.30 17.36
N GLY A 485 37.81 14.95 16.46
CA GLY A 485 38.20 16.15 15.73
C GLY A 485 38.82 15.89 14.34
N ALA A 486 39.11 14.64 13.97
CA ALA A 486 39.63 14.25 12.65
C ALA A 486 38.59 13.56 11.74
N GLU A 487 37.29 13.74 12.01
CA GLU A 487 36.17 13.08 11.32
C GLU A 487 36.16 13.36 9.81
N ASN A 488 36.74 14.50 9.40
CA ASN A 488 36.91 14.90 7.99
C ASN A 488 37.78 13.92 7.18
N THR A 489 38.60 13.10 7.83
CA THR A 489 39.46 12.09 7.15
C THR A 489 38.81 10.72 7.01
N SER A 490 37.58 10.57 7.50
CA SER A 490 36.83 9.31 7.43
C SER A 490 36.55 8.87 6.00
N ILE A 491 36.41 7.54 5.81
CA ILE A 491 35.90 6.99 4.55
C ILE A 491 34.56 7.62 4.21
N LEU A 492 33.68 7.82 5.21
CA LEU A 492 32.39 8.47 5.03
C LEU A 492 32.52 9.90 4.51
N ALA A 493 33.45 10.71 5.04
CA ALA A 493 33.68 12.08 4.58
C ALA A 493 34.10 12.11 3.09
N SER A 494 34.97 11.18 2.67
CA SER A 494 35.40 11.08 1.27
C SER A 494 34.26 10.70 0.31
N ILE A 495 33.35 9.83 0.75
CA ILE A 495 32.18 9.42 -0.04
C ILE A 495 31.11 10.50 -0.05
N ALA A 496 30.88 11.18 1.08
CA ALA A 496 29.84 12.20 1.23
C ALA A 496 30.22 13.57 0.63
N GLY A 497 31.51 13.90 0.56
CA GLY A 497 32.02 15.18 0.04
C GLY A 497 31.44 15.56 -1.33
N PRO A 498 31.46 14.68 -2.35
CA PRO A 498 30.85 14.96 -3.65
C PRO A 498 29.33 15.21 -3.58
N PHE A 499 28.62 14.49 -2.71
CA PHE A 499 27.18 14.67 -2.53
C PHE A 499 26.82 15.99 -1.82
N ALA A 500 27.75 16.56 -1.04
CA ALA A 500 27.55 17.86 -0.38
C ALA A 500 27.29 18.99 -1.38
N VAL A 501 27.92 18.93 -2.57
CA VAL A 501 27.70 19.91 -3.65
C VAL A 501 26.26 19.85 -4.16
N LEU A 502 25.67 18.66 -4.23
CA LEU A 502 24.28 18.47 -4.65
C LEU A 502 23.31 19.06 -3.62
N LEU A 503 23.68 19.13 -2.34
CA LEU A 503 22.85 19.70 -1.27
C LEU A 503 22.99 21.21 -1.13
N VAL A 504 23.95 21.87 -1.78
CA VAL A 504 24.12 23.34 -1.72
C VAL A 504 22.83 24.10 -2.06
N PRO A 505 22.05 23.74 -3.11
CA PRO A 505 20.80 24.44 -3.40
C PRO A 505 19.70 24.27 -2.35
N VAL A 506 19.83 23.29 -1.44
CA VAL A 506 18.87 22.95 -0.39
C VAL A 506 19.31 23.49 0.98
N VAL A 507 20.60 23.52 1.27
CA VAL A 507 21.13 23.88 2.60
C VAL A 507 21.90 25.21 2.57
N GLY A 508 22.36 25.64 1.40
CA GLY A 508 23.13 26.87 1.20
C GLY A 508 24.63 26.73 1.38
N ILE A 509 25.08 25.67 2.04
CA ILE A 509 26.50 25.38 2.26
C ILE A 509 26.84 23.96 1.81
N ALA A 510 28.08 23.76 1.37
CA ALA A 510 28.61 22.43 1.06
C ALA A 510 29.09 21.76 2.36
N ALA A 511 28.14 21.23 3.15
CA ALA A 511 28.43 20.49 4.38
C ALA A 511 28.44 18.99 4.10
N TRP A 512 29.64 18.38 4.10
CA TRP A 512 29.78 16.95 3.91
C TRP A 512 29.13 16.16 5.05
N GLN A 513 29.07 16.72 6.26
CA GLN A 513 28.40 16.14 7.42
C GLN A 513 26.91 15.89 7.16
N LEU A 514 26.22 16.88 6.57
CA LEU A 514 24.81 16.76 6.22
C LEU A 514 24.60 15.82 5.03
N ALA A 515 25.54 15.79 4.09
CA ALA A 515 25.51 14.79 3.01
C ALA A 515 25.70 13.37 3.54
N ALA A 516 26.64 13.18 4.49
CA ALA A 516 26.89 11.91 5.16
C ALA A 516 25.64 11.43 5.90
N ALA A 517 25.02 12.30 6.70
CA ALA A 517 23.78 12.00 7.41
C ALA A 517 22.60 11.70 6.45
N ALA A 518 22.53 12.36 5.28
CA ALA A 518 21.52 12.03 4.29
C ALA A 518 21.75 10.65 3.65
N ILE A 519 23.01 10.28 3.38
CA ILE A 519 23.38 8.96 2.82
C ILE A 519 23.07 7.84 3.82
N THR A 520 23.48 7.99 5.07
CA THR A 520 23.16 7.01 6.13
C THR A 520 21.65 6.96 6.38
N GLY A 521 20.95 8.09 6.23
CA GLY A 521 19.49 8.17 6.25
C GLY A 521 18.76 7.35 5.18
N PHE A 522 19.39 7.07 4.03
CA PHE A 522 18.80 6.17 3.01
C PHE A 522 18.83 4.71 3.42
N ILE A 523 19.81 4.33 4.22
CA ILE A 523 19.92 3.01 4.80
C ILE A 523 18.84 2.84 5.88
N ALA A 524 18.89 3.70 6.90
CA ALA A 524 18.00 3.71 8.07
C ALA A 524 17.77 5.17 8.48
N LYS A 525 16.51 5.56 8.67
CA LYS A 525 16.16 6.98 8.83
C LYS A 525 16.50 7.49 10.23
N GLU A 526 16.49 6.61 11.21
CA GLU A 526 16.91 6.89 12.58
C GLU A 526 18.41 7.24 12.68
N ASN A 527 19.26 6.60 11.85
CA ASN A 527 20.72 6.81 11.84
C ASN A 527 21.15 8.23 11.44
N VAL A 528 20.24 9.05 10.90
CA VAL A 528 20.54 10.45 10.56
C VAL A 528 20.99 11.22 11.80
N VAL A 529 20.32 11.00 12.95
CA VAL A 529 20.64 11.71 14.20
C VAL A 529 21.98 11.26 14.76
N GLY A 530 22.20 9.95 14.89
CA GLY A 530 23.48 9.39 15.33
C GLY A 530 24.64 9.82 14.43
N THR A 531 24.46 9.78 13.11
CA THR A 531 25.48 10.26 12.17
C THR A 531 25.80 11.73 12.39
N ILE A 532 24.79 12.60 12.56
CA ILE A 532 25.01 14.02 12.86
C ILE A 532 25.79 14.18 14.18
N ALA A 533 25.44 13.43 15.22
CA ALA A 533 26.11 13.49 16.51
C ALA A 533 27.61 13.17 16.38
N THR A 534 27.95 12.10 15.67
CA THR A 534 29.32 11.65 15.46
C THR A 534 30.11 12.61 14.56
N VAL A 535 29.60 12.96 13.37
CA VAL A 535 30.40 13.73 12.39
C VAL A 535 30.54 15.22 12.74
N TYR A 536 29.70 15.75 13.63
CA TYR A 536 29.84 17.10 14.18
C TYR A 536 30.52 17.11 15.56
N ALA A 537 30.91 15.95 16.10
CA ALA A 537 31.50 15.82 17.44
C ALA A 537 30.63 16.47 18.55
N ILE A 538 29.32 16.25 18.48
CA ILE A 538 28.31 16.80 19.41
C ILE A 538 27.59 15.72 20.22
N THR A 539 28.24 14.58 20.46
CA THR A 539 27.75 13.49 21.33
C THR A 539 27.47 13.94 22.77
N ASN A 540 28.11 15.03 23.22
CA ASN A 540 27.81 15.66 24.50
C ASN A 540 26.43 16.38 24.55
N PHE A 541 25.81 16.63 23.39
CA PHE A 541 24.53 17.33 23.27
C PHE A 541 23.41 16.47 22.67
N ILE A 542 23.79 15.37 22.01
CA ILE A 542 22.90 14.40 21.37
C ILE A 542 23.36 13.03 21.81
N ASP A 543 22.47 12.27 22.43
CA ASP A 543 22.74 10.86 22.71
C ASP A 543 22.67 10.08 21.38
N PRO A 544 23.77 9.44 20.92
CA PRO A 544 23.78 8.72 19.66
C PRO A 544 23.02 7.38 19.70
N ASP A 545 22.79 6.84 20.89
CA ASP A 545 22.11 5.55 21.10
C ASP A 545 20.60 5.76 21.31
N GLU A 546 20.23 6.74 22.14
CA GLU A 546 18.82 7.11 22.35
C GLU A 546 18.27 8.02 21.23
N LEU A 547 19.15 8.64 20.43
CA LEU A 547 18.82 9.56 19.34
C LEU A 547 18.04 10.81 19.80
N GLU A 548 18.25 11.24 21.05
CA GLU A 548 17.57 12.36 21.67
C GLU A 548 18.53 13.51 22.01
N LEU A 549 17.96 14.72 22.11
CA LEU A 549 18.69 15.91 22.50
C LEU A 549 18.79 15.98 24.02
N ILE A 550 19.98 15.69 24.56
CA ILE A 550 20.27 15.70 26.00
C ILE A 550 20.80 17.06 26.51
N GLY A 551 21.27 17.91 25.59
CA GLY A 551 21.91 19.19 25.91
C GLY A 551 21.21 20.43 25.34
N SER A 552 21.93 21.56 25.31
CA SER A 552 21.39 22.81 24.77
C SER A 552 21.22 22.75 23.25
N GLY A 553 19.97 22.84 22.78
CA GLY A 553 19.66 22.89 21.34
C GLY A 553 20.37 24.03 20.58
N ASN A 554 20.64 25.15 21.26
CA ASN A 554 21.41 26.26 20.68
C ASN A 554 22.88 25.89 20.41
N ALA A 555 23.47 25.01 21.23
CA ALA A 555 24.85 24.54 21.02
C ALA A 555 24.92 23.66 19.76
N VAL A 556 23.93 22.77 19.57
CA VAL A 556 23.78 21.96 18.35
C VAL A 556 23.61 22.86 17.11
N ALA A 557 22.72 23.84 17.17
CA ALA A 557 22.51 24.77 16.07
C ALA A 557 23.78 25.56 15.70
N THR A 558 24.57 25.94 16.71
CA THR A 558 25.84 26.66 16.52
C THR A 558 26.90 25.75 15.90
N ALA A 559 27.04 24.52 16.39
CA ALA A 559 27.99 23.55 15.85
C ALA A 559 27.70 23.18 14.39
N MET A 560 26.41 23.08 14.02
CA MET A 560 26.01 22.80 12.64
C MET A 560 26.29 23.95 11.67
N GLY A 561 26.38 25.19 12.16
CA GLY A 561 26.74 26.37 11.35
C GLY A 561 25.74 26.72 10.25
N ILE A 562 24.48 26.27 10.36
CA ILE A 562 23.43 26.50 9.35
C ILE A 562 22.33 27.45 9.87
N THR A 563 21.66 28.13 8.94
CA THR A 563 20.51 28.98 9.27
C THR A 563 19.29 28.14 9.63
N LYS A 564 18.32 28.73 10.36
CA LYS A 564 17.03 28.08 10.65
C LYS A 564 16.29 27.65 9.38
N VAL A 565 16.37 28.47 8.32
CA VAL A 565 15.77 28.15 7.01
C VAL A 565 16.45 26.95 6.37
N ALA A 566 17.79 26.90 6.39
CA ALA A 566 18.56 25.76 5.88
C ALA A 566 18.28 24.48 6.67
N ALA A 567 18.15 24.59 8.00
CA ALA A 567 17.78 23.48 8.87
C ALA A 567 16.39 22.91 8.53
N LEU A 568 15.40 23.79 8.32
CA LEU A 568 14.05 23.39 7.90
C LEU A 568 14.04 22.76 6.51
N ALA A 569 14.80 23.32 5.56
CA ALA A 569 14.93 22.78 4.21
C ALA A 569 15.59 21.40 4.18
N TYR A 570 16.66 21.21 4.95
CA TYR A 570 17.32 19.92 5.12
C TYR A 570 16.40 18.89 5.78
N LEU A 571 15.65 19.29 6.82
CA LEU A 571 14.65 18.44 7.45
C LEU A 571 13.62 17.97 6.42
N MET A 572 13.00 18.89 5.67
CA MET A 572 12.00 18.55 4.64
C MET A 572 12.59 17.66 3.54
N PHE A 573 13.82 17.91 3.11
CA PHE A 573 14.53 17.05 2.15
C PHE A 573 14.70 15.63 2.71
N ASN A 574 15.20 15.48 3.93
CA ASN A 574 15.43 14.18 4.54
C ASN A 574 14.11 13.41 4.75
N LEU A 575 13.03 14.11 5.10
CA LEU A 575 11.71 13.50 5.34
C LEU A 575 11.04 12.97 4.08
N TYR A 576 11.14 13.66 2.94
CA TYR A 576 10.43 13.29 1.70
C TYR A 576 11.33 12.71 0.61
N THR A 577 12.55 12.34 0.94
CA THR A 577 13.39 11.49 0.09
C THR A 577 12.93 10.02 0.14
N PRO A 578 13.45 9.16 -0.76
CA PRO A 578 13.17 7.73 -0.72
C PRO A 578 13.27 7.12 0.69
N PRO A 579 12.41 6.13 1.01
CA PRO A 579 12.40 5.50 2.32
C PRO A 579 13.64 4.62 2.51
N CYS A 580 13.77 4.04 3.70
CA CYS A 580 14.87 3.13 4.03
C CYS A 580 14.96 1.93 3.05
N PHE A 581 16.14 1.32 2.93
CA PHE A 581 16.37 0.19 2.02
C PHE A 581 15.41 -0.98 2.25
N ALA A 582 15.05 -1.25 3.50
CA ALA A 582 14.06 -2.28 3.82
C ALA A 582 12.67 -1.97 3.23
N ALA A 583 12.25 -0.70 3.26
CA ALA A 583 11.01 -0.26 2.63
C ALA A 583 11.12 -0.27 1.09
N LEU A 584 12.27 0.08 0.51
CA LEU A 584 12.50 -0.07 -0.94
C LEU A 584 12.44 -1.54 -1.38
N GLY A 585 12.96 -2.46 -0.58
CA GLY A 585 12.82 -3.90 -0.79
C GLY A 585 11.36 -4.37 -0.76
N ALA A 586 10.58 -3.87 0.19
CA ALA A 586 9.13 -4.09 0.21
C ALA A 586 8.44 -3.49 -1.03
N MET A 587 8.83 -2.28 -1.43
CA MET A 587 8.30 -1.59 -2.61
C MET A 587 8.53 -2.40 -3.88
N ASN A 588 9.73 -2.97 -4.04
CA ASN A 588 10.07 -3.82 -5.16
C ASN A 588 9.16 -5.06 -5.22
N SER A 589 8.92 -5.69 -4.06
CA SER A 589 8.07 -6.89 -3.99
C SER A 589 6.60 -6.64 -4.33
N GLU A 590 6.08 -5.43 -4.05
CA GLU A 590 4.68 -5.07 -4.33
C GLU A 590 4.47 -4.45 -5.73
N MET A 591 5.49 -3.78 -6.26
CA MET A 591 5.48 -3.22 -7.62
C MET A 591 5.70 -4.26 -8.72
N GLN A 592 6.48 -5.30 -8.41
CA GLN A 592 6.84 -6.41 -9.31
C GLN A 592 7.48 -5.91 -10.63
N SER A 593 8.16 -4.76 -10.60
CA SER A 593 8.83 -4.19 -11.75
C SER A 593 9.96 -3.25 -11.34
N GLY A 594 11.19 -3.57 -11.75
CA GLY A 594 12.37 -2.74 -11.46
C GLY A 594 12.29 -1.35 -12.11
N LYS A 595 11.62 -1.22 -13.27
CA LYS A 595 11.39 0.08 -13.92
C LYS A 595 10.51 0.99 -13.07
N TRP A 596 9.44 0.44 -12.50
CA TRP A 596 8.54 1.17 -11.60
C TRP A 596 9.21 1.51 -10.27
N LEU A 597 10.02 0.59 -9.73
CA LEU A 597 10.82 0.85 -8.53
C LEU A 597 11.76 2.04 -8.74
N PHE A 598 12.54 2.00 -9.81
CA PHE A 598 13.48 3.07 -10.14
C PHE A 598 12.75 4.40 -10.39
N ALA A 599 11.65 4.39 -11.14
CA ALA A 599 10.81 5.58 -11.34
C ALA A 599 10.26 6.14 -10.01
N GLY A 600 9.88 5.27 -9.07
CA GLY A 600 9.46 5.65 -7.72
C GLY A 600 10.56 6.31 -6.91
N ILE A 601 11.76 5.74 -6.90
CA ILE A 601 12.94 6.31 -6.24
C ILE A 601 13.27 7.68 -6.84
N CYS A 602 13.31 7.80 -8.17
CA CYS A 602 13.56 9.08 -8.83
C CYS A 602 12.48 10.11 -8.51
N LEU A 603 11.21 9.72 -8.50
CA LEU A 603 10.10 10.62 -8.14
C LEU A 603 10.23 11.13 -6.71
N GLN A 604 10.50 10.24 -5.75
CA GLN A 604 10.65 10.60 -4.34
C GLN A 604 11.89 11.49 -4.15
N LEU A 605 13.01 11.19 -4.80
CA LEU A 605 14.23 11.99 -4.70
C LEU A 605 14.03 13.38 -5.30
N ALA A 606 13.41 13.46 -6.49
CA ALA A 606 13.08 14.73 -7.13
C ALA A 606 12.09 15.54 -6.27
N THR A 607 11.11 14.89 -5.64
CA THR A 607 10.15 15.54 -4.75
C THR A 607 10.84 16.11 -3.51
N GLY A 608 11.63 15.28 -2.80
CA GLY A 608 12.38 15.72 -1.62
C GLY A 608 13.33 16.87 -1.93
N PHE A 609 14.07 16.78 -3.03
CA PHE A 609 14.96 17.86 -3.50
C PHE A 609 14.18 19.14 -3.81
N THR A 610 13.09 19.04 -4.57
CA THR A 610 12.28 20.20 -4.96
C THR A 610 11.66 20.88 -3.74
N VAL A 611 11.14 20.11 -2.78
CA VAL A 611 10.58 20.66 -1.54
C VAL A 611 11.67 21.35 -0.72
N GLY A 612 12.82 20.70 -0.51
CA GLY A 612 13.95 21.29 0.21
C GLY A 612 14.46 22.58 -0.46
N PHE A 613 14.65 22.56 -1.78
CA PHE A 613 15.05 23.72 -2.57
C PHE A 613 14.05 24.88 -2.44
N LEU A 614 12.75 24.62 -2.60
CA LEU A 614 11.73 25.67 -2.47
C LEU A 614 11.69 26.26 -1.07
N VAL A 615 11.76 25.43 -0.03
CA VAL A 615 11.79 25.89 1.36
C VAL A 615 13.01 26.77 1.62
N TYR A 616 14.19 26.36 1.15
CA TYR A 616 15.41 27.13 1.33
C TYR A 616 15.38 28.47 0.60
N GLN A 617 15.01 28.47 -0.69
CA GLN A 617 15.04 29.68 -1.51
C GLN A 617 13.95 30.67 -1.12
N ILE A 618 12.71 30.19 -0.91
CA ILE A 618 11.61 31.05 -0.48
C ILE A 618 11.86 31.57 0.93
N GLY A 619 12.31 30.70 1.85
CA GLY A 619 12.63 31.11 3.21
C GLY A 619 13.76 32.13 3.28
N THR A 620 14.83 31.95 2.49
CA THR A 620 15.95 32.88 2.44
C THR A 620 15.53 34.21 1.82
N LEU A 621 14.69 34.19 0.79
CA LEU A 621 14.13 35.40 0.19
C LEU A 621 13.29 36.19 1.20
N ILE A 622 12.44 35.52 1.98
CA ILE A 622 11.60 36.17 3.00
C ILE A 622 12.45 36.75 4.14
N THR A 623 13.49 36.04 4.57
CA THR A 623 14.28 36.43 5.76
C THR A 623 15.41 37.41 5.46
N THR A 624 16.04 37.31 4.29
CA THR A 624 17.21 38.12 3.92
C THR A 624 16.96 39.10 2.78
N GLY A 625 15.84 38.97 2.05
CA GLY A 625 15.54 39.78 0.86
C GLY A 625 16.31 39.38 -0.40
N SER A 626 17.14 38.32 -0.35
CA SER A 626 17.95 37.84 -1.47
C SER A 626 17.75 36.34 -1.70
N LEU A 627 18.05 35.87 -2.92
CA LEU A 627 18.02 34.44 -3.24
C LEU A 627 19.19 33.73 -2.54
N GLY A 628 18.94 32.52 -2.03
CA GLY A 628 19.93 31.72 -1.32
C GLY A 628 20.99 31.14 -2.25
N ALA A 629 22.07 30.63 -1.66
CA ALA A 629 23.15 30.01 -2.41
C ALA A 629 22.64 28.81 -3.25
N GLY A 630 23.28 28.58 -4.40
CA GLY A 630 22.92 27.48 -5.29
C GLY A 630 21.59 27.63 -6.05
N PHE A 631 20.96 28.82 -6.04
CA PHE A 631 19.67 29.07 -6.71
C PHE A 631 19.66 28.61 -8.18
N VAL A 632 20.64 29.02 -8.97
CA VAL A 632 20.72 28.68 -10.41
C VAL A 632 20.84 27.17 -10.62
N GLY A 633 21.72 26.50 -9.87
CA GLY A 633 21.91 25.05 -9.96
C GLY A 633 20.66 24.27 -9.55
N GLY A 634 20.01 24.67 -8.45
CA GLY A 634 18.76 24.06 -8.01
C GLY A 634 17.60 24.31 -8.98
N LEU A 635 17.50 25.50 -9.56
CA LEU A 635 16.49 25.82 -10.56
C LEU A 635 16.67 24.96 -11.82
N ILE A 636 17.91 24.80 -12.30
CA ILE A 636 18.22 23.90 -13.43
C ILE A 636 17.76 22.47 -13.11
N ALA A 637 18.08 21.95 -11.92
CA ALA A 637 17.67 20.61 -11.51
C ALA A 637 16.14 20.45 -11.49
N VAL A 638 15.41 21.41 -10.90
CA VAL A 638 13.93 21.39 -10.87
C VAL A 638 13.34 21.49 -12.29
N LEU A 639 13.91 22.31 -13.16
CA LEU A 639 13.48 22.41 -14.56
C LEU A 639 13.72 21.11 -15.33
N VAL A 640 14.84 20.41 -15.08
CA VAL A 640 15.11 19.09 -15.64
C VAL A 640 14.08 18.08 -15.16
N PHE A 641 13.77 18.05 -13.86
CA PHE A 641 12.71 17.16 -13.34
C PHE A 641 11.36 17.45 -13.99
N ALA A 642 10.98 18.72 -14.10
CA ALA A 642 9.74 19.14 -14.77
C ALA A 642 9.72 18.72 -16.24
N ALA A 643 10.82 18.94 -16.98
CA ALA A 643 10.93 18.56 -18.39
C ALA A 643 10.81 17.04 -18.60
N VAL A 644 11.42 16.23 -17.73
CA VAL A 644 11.28 14.76 -17.75
C VAL A 644 9.84 14.36 -17.50
N ILE A 645 9.17 14.92 -16.48
CA ILE A 645 7.77 14.63 -16.16
C ILE A 645 6.86 15.01 -17.33
N VAL A 646 7.02 16.20 -17.91
CA VAL A 646 6.24 16.65 -19.08
C VAL A 646 6.44 15.72 -20.27
N THR A 647 7.67 15.31 -20.54
CA THR A 647 7.99 14.38 -21.63
C THR A 647 7.30 13.02 -21.42
N LEU A 648 7.29 12.52 -20.18
CA LEU A 648 6.58 11.28 -19.83
C LEU A 648 5.07 11.41 -20.02
N ILE A 649 4.47 12.53 -19.60
CA ILE A 649 3.04 12.81 -19.80
C ILE A 649 2.70 12.86 -21.29
N MET A 650 3.51 13.56 -22.10
CA MET A 650 3.30 13.65 -23.55
C MET A 650 3.43 12.29 -24.23
N ARG A 651 4.41 11.47 -23.83
CA ARG A 651 4.57 10.10 -24.36
C ARG A 651 3.40 9.20 -23.99
N ALA A 652 2.92 9.27 -22.74
CA ALA A 652 1.78 8.49 -22.29
C ALA A 652 0.50 8.87 -23.03
N ASN A 653 0.23 10.17 -23.22
CA ASN A 653 -0.92 10.61 -24.00
C ASN A 653 -0.82 10.14 -25.46
N ARG A 654 0.34 10.29 -26.12
CA ARG A 654 0.55 9.81 -27.50
C ARG A 654 0.33 8.31 -27.66
N ALA A 655 0.83 7.50 -26.72
CA ALA A 655 0.66 6.05 -26.76
C ALA A 655 -0.82 5.64 -26.67
N ILE A 656 -1.59 6.32 -25.81
CA ILE A 656 -3.04 6.13 -25.72
C ILE A 656 -3.71 6.58 -27.01
N ASP A 657 -3.35 7.75 -27.55
CA ASP A 657 -3.94 8.25 -28.79
C ASP A 657 -3.74 7.26 -29.95
N THR A 658 -2.59 6.58 -30.01
CA THR A 658 -2.31 5.53 -31.02
C THR A 658 -3.09 4.24 -30.78
N GLU A 659 -3.28 3.81 -29.53
CA GLU A 659 -4.01 2.57 -29.19
C GLU A 659 -5.53 2.68 -29.43
N TYR A 660 -6.08 3.89 -29.41
CA TYR A 660 -7.52 4.16 -29.59
C TYR A 660 -7.85 4.93 -30.88
N GLN A 661 -6.90 5.06 -31.82
CA GLN A 661 -7.24 5.48 -33.18
C GLN A 661 -8.18 4.42 -33.78
N LEU A 662 -9.41 4.84 -34.05
CA LEU A 662 -10.34 4.06 -34.85
C LEU A 662 -9.79 4.06 -36.28
N ASP A 663 -9.47 2.87 -36.79
CA ASP A 663 -9.18 2.65 -38.22
C ASP A 663 -10.36 3.11 -39.11
#